data_AF-A0A520IX79-F1
#
_entry.id   AF-A0A520IX79-F1
#
_cell.length_a   1.000
_cell.length_b   1.000
_cell.length_c   1.000
_cell.angle_alpha   90.00
_cell.angle_beta   90.00
_cell.angle_gamma   90.00
#
_symmetry.space_group_name_H-M   'P 1'
#
loop_
_entity.id
_entity.type
_entity.pdbx_description
1 polymer ?
#
loop_
_entity_poly.entity_id
_entity_poly.type
_entity_poly.pdbx_seq_one_letter_code
_entity_poly.pdbx_strand_id
1 'polypeptide(L)'
;AEELYSGKDDLGHDADWLGGSGRSWEKAPYYLKGVVALAYTLDDSGLKTKAQKWIDYTLDHQKESGLFGPENMQDWWPRMPFMYALQSYYEATNDKRVIPFLAKYFKYQLANLDKDPLKDWGKARAGDNMEIALWMYNKTGEQYLLDLVNKLKGHAYPWADIYANNQFLYYGKDYHPKHMVNVAQALKFPAVYSQVDPSPYYADAMQKGIDHLMHDHGQPQGLSAGTEFASGKSSVQGVETCTVVEWMQSLETAARINHNTNIGDQLEKVAYNALPAQFTKDLKHHTYYTLPNQVISIPGTHGFNQDYGSGIVPSPYSGYPCCRYNMHMGWPYFVKNSWSATPDGGLAVIAYGPMEVNAVVGKNSQVKIDAETNYPFEEQIRLTISLDKPASFPLKLRIPSWSRKPAVSINGKPMGGVEAGKQFIINRAWSNNDKIVLNFPMHVTVVKNQVNNGVSIERGPLLYALKIEEDKKIVKEYPVKGFYESEISAHTPWNYGLVLNSKSPEKDIDVIKSPMPENPFIQAQTPVQLKIKARQIPSWTLDYNKTAAFDLPFSPVNSDQKTEVVTLVPFGSENLRLSIFPTIGKPEFISKSYKQTFDNNTAKGLVIYGGSWFYRDNAIHTALNEDGSSGGGTKVIATATQFKDFVYSADVTIVTAGDAGLVFRVADPAIGSEAYKGYYLGLNPETGMIQLGKSSNKRWIVISSSKYPLKIKDTYKVKIKAVGDKIEVYINGDDKPVITATDSEFSIGSIGLRAYNAMTTIDNIEVLDIHHK
;
A
#
# COMPACT_ATOMS: atom_id res chain seq x y z
N ALA A 1 8.96 -23.33 -0.36
CA ALA A 1 8.91 -22.76 -1.72
C ALA A 1 9.35 -23.78 -2.77
N GLU A 2 10.64 -24.17 -2.85
CA GLU A 2 11.12 -25.11 -3.88
C GLU A 2 10.37 -26.45 -3.93
N GLU A 3 10.01 -27.01 -2.77
CA GLU A 3 9.19 -28.25 -2.71
C GLU A 3 7.74 -28.04 -3.15
N LEU A 4 7.16 -26.87 -2.81
CA LEU A 4 5.75 -26.57 -3.05
C LEU A 4 5.47 -26.12 -4.49
N TYR A 5 6.45 -25.45 -5.11
CA TYR A 5 6.41 -24.91 -6.46
C TYR A 5 7.52 -25.54 -7.31
N SER A 6 7.57 -26.87 -7.33
CA SER A 6 8.63 -27.68 -7.93
C SER A 6 8.51 -27.86 -9.45
N GLY A 7 7.56 -27.17 -10.09
CA GLY A 7 7.37 -27.19 -11.54
C GLY A 7 8.51 -26.49 -12.29
N LYS A 8 8.69 -26.87 -13.55
CA LYS A 8 9.68 -26.25 -14.45
C LYS A 8 9.45 -24.75 -14.68
N ASP A 9 8.19 -24.31 -14.65
CA ASP A 9 7.83 -22.90 -14.80
C ASP A 9 7.89 -22.12 -13.47
N ASP A 10 8.45 -22.72 -12.42
CA ASP A 10 8.55 -22.18 -11.07
C ASP A 10 9.99 -22.38 -10.52
N LEU A 11 10.17 -23.13 -9.42
CA LEU A 11 11.45 -23.31 -8.70
C LEU A 11 12.01 -24.74 -8.82
N GLY A 12 11.51 -25.51 -9.79
CA GLY A 12 11.93 -26.89 -10.03
C GLY A 12 13.36 -27.03 -10.55
N HIS A 13 13.83 -28.27 -10.62
CA HIS A 13 15.16 -28.59 -11.17
C HIS A 13 15.30 -28.29 -12.68
N ASP A 14 14.19 -28.27 -13.43
CA ASP A 14 14.12 -27.90 -14.85
C ASP A 14 13.72 -26.43 -15.06
N ALA A 15 13.94 -25.57 -14.06
CA ALA A 15 13.75 -24.13 -14.20
C ALA A 15 14.71 -23.54 -15.23
N ASP A 16 14.23 -22.59 -16.01
CA ASP A 16 14.98 -21.92 -17.07
C ASP A 16 16.19 -21.12 -16.57
N TRP A 17 16.12 -20.59 -15.34
CA TRP A 17 17.27 -19.97 -14.66
C TRP A 17 18.35 -20.96 -14.20
N LEU A 18 18.10 -22.27 -14.34
CA LEU A 18 19.08 -23.35 -14.16
C LEU A 18 19.40 -24.06 -15.48
N GLY A 19 19.04 -23.46 -16.63
CA GLY A 19 19.29 -24.03 -17.96
C GLY A 19 18.23 -25.00 -18.46
N GLY A 20 17.12 -25.14 -17.73
CA GLY A 20 16.03 -26.03 -18.09
C GLY A 20 15.08 -25.47 -19.14
N SER A 21 14.01 -26.22 -19.41
CA SER A 21 12.98 -25.92 -20.43
C SER A 21 11.82 -25.03 -19.93
N GLY A 22 11.90 -24.59 -18.67
CA GLY A 22 10.88 -23.80 -18.01
C GLY A 22 10.64 -22.40 -18.57
N ARG A 23 9.71 -21.69 -17.93
CA ARG A 23 9.40 -20.27 -18.17
C ARG A 23 9.11 -19.54 -16.86
N SER A 24 10.04 -19.58 -15.92
CA SER A 24 9.81 -18.99 -14.59
C SER A 24 9.87 -17.46 -14.60
N TRP A 25 10.50 -16.85 -15.63
CA TRP A 25 10.54 -15.40 -15.84
C TRP A 25 11.00 -14.67 -14.56
N GLU A 26 10.12 -13.94 -13.87
CA GLU A 26 10.45 -13.21 -12.62
C GLU A 26 10.40 -14.06 -11.33
N LYS A 27 9.77 -15.24 -11.35
CA LYS A 27 9.50 -16.05 -10.15
C LYS A 27 10.79 -16.51 -9.45
N ALA A 28 11.72 -17.11 -10.20
CA ALA A 28 12.99 -17.57 -9.65
C ALA A 28 13.87 -16.40 -9.17
N PRO A 29 14.04 -15.30 -9.93
CA PRO A 29 14.74 -14.10 -9.44
C PRO A 29 14.19 -13.52 -8.13
N TYR A 30 12.87 -13.38 -7.97
CA TYR A 30 12.29 -12.88 -6.71
C TYR A 30 12.56 -13.82 -5.54
N TYR A 31 12.34 -15.12 -5.74
CA TYR A 31 12.64 -16.12 -4.73
C TYR A 31 14.12 -16.04 -4.32
N LEU A 32 15.02 -15.95 -5.31
CA LEU A 32 16.45 -15.89 -5.09
C LEU A 32 16.87 -14.63 -4.33
N LYS A 33 16.29 -13.48 -4.69
CA LYS A 33 16.51 -12.20 -4.00
C LYS A 33 16.26 -12.34 -2.50
N GLY A 34 15.12 -12.91 -2.10
CA GLY A 34 14.78 -13.11 -0.69
C GLY A 34 15.64 -14.18 0.00
N VAL A 35 15.84 -15.35 -0.62
CA VAL A 35 16.56 -16.47 0.02
C VAL A 35 18.05 -16.16 0.22
N VAL A 36 18.70 -15.41 -0.68
CA VAL A 36 20.09 -14.97 -0.48
C VAL A 36 20.18 -14.10 0.77
N ALA A 37 19.35 -13.05 0.86
CA ALA A 37 19.37 -12.17 2.04
C ALA A 37 19.10 -12.96 3.33
N LEU A 38 18.14 -13.89 3.33
CA LEU A 38 17.83 -14.73 4.49
C LEU A 38 19.00 -15.66 4.87
N ALA A 39 19.55 -16.38 3.89
CA ALA A 39 20.57 -17.40 4.10
C ALA A 39 21.84 -16.84 4.75
N TYR A 40 22.30 -15.68 4.28
CA TYR A 40 23.51 -15.06 4.79
C TYR A 40 23.28 -14.26 6.06
N THR A 41 22.07 -13.72 6.29
CA THR A 41 21.72 -13.07 7.56
C THR A 41 21.64 -14.08 8.72
N LEU A 42 21.09 -15.26 8.48
CA LEU A 42 20.97 -16.32 9.50
C LEU A 42 22.22 -17.19 9.62
N ASP A 43 23.21 -17.01 8.75
CA ASP A 43 24.38 -17.89 8.62
C ASP A 43 24.01 -19.38 8.36
N ASP A 44 22.84 -19.66 7.80
CA ASP A 44 22.29 -21.02 7.68
C ASP A 44 22.86 -21.78 6.46
N SER A 45 23.54 -22.91 6.73
CA SER A 45 24.20 -23.72 5.70
C SER A 45 23.24 -24.34 4.66
N GLY A 46 22.03 -24.74 5.08
CA GLY A 46 21.04 -25.34 4.19
C GLY A 46 20.43 -24.32 3.24
N LEU A 47 20.11 -23.12 3.74
CA LEU A 47 19.64 -22.00 2.94
C LEU A 47 20.74 -21.48 2.00
N LYS A 48 21.99 -21.42 2.46
CA LYS A 48 23.13 -21.05 1.60
C LYS A 48 23.28 -22.01 0.43
N THR A 49 23.17 -23.32 0.68
CA THR A 49 23.22 -24.35 -0.38
C THR A 49 22.10 -24.13 -1.41
N LYS A 50 20.87 -23.86 -0.94
CA LYS A 50 19.73 -23.56 -1.82
C LYS A 50 19.99 -22.31 -2.68
N ALA A 51 20.50 -21.24 -2.08
CA ALA A 51 20.79 -20.00 -2.78
C ALA A 51 21.95 -20.16 -3.80
N GLN A 52 23.05 -20.80 -3.38
CA GLN A 52 24.26 -20.96 -4.19
C GLN A 52 24.01 -21.71 -5.48
N LYS A 53 23.15 -22.74 -5.48
CA LYS A 53 22.72 -23.45 -6.70
C LYS A 53 22.36 -22.50 -7.85
N TRP A 54 21.58 -21.46 -7.58
CA TRP A 54 21.13 -20.50 -8.59
C TRP A 54 22.22 -19.46 -8.93
N ILE A 55 22.99 -19.03 -7.93
CA ILE A 55 24.07 -18.06 -8.08
C ILE A 55 25.21 -18.63 -8.93
N ASP A 56 25.71 -19.82 -8.58
CA ASP A 56 26.81 -20.47 -9.27
C ASP A 56 26.44 -20.78 -10.71
N TYR A 57 25.25 -21.37 -10.94
CA TYR A 57 24.78 -21.62 -12.30
C TYR A 57 24.78 -20.33 -13.12
N THR A 58 24.24 -19.23 -12.59
CA THR A 58 24.17 -17.97 -13.34
C THR A 58 25.54 -17.35 -13.61
N LEU A 59 26.43 -17.33 -12.61
CA LEU A 59 27.78 -16.79 -12.76
C LEU A 59 28.61 -17.59 -13.78
N ASP A 60 28.42 -18.90 -13.84
CA ASP A 60 29.17 -19.80 -14.71
C ASP A 60 28.61 -19.87 -16.15
N HIS A 61 27.38 -19.37 -16.38
CA HIS A 61 26.69 -19.45 -17.68
C HIS A 61 26.36 -18.08 -18.30
N GLN A 62 27.15 -17.05 -17.99
CA GLN A 62 27.05 -15.77 -18.71
C GLN A 62 27.42 -15.94 -20.19
N LYS A 63 26.60 -15.42 -21.10
CA LYS A 63 26.92 -15.46 -22.54
C LYS A 63 28.19 -14.67 -22.85
N GLU A 64 28.83 -14.99 -23.97
CA GLU A 64 30.03 -14.26 -24.42
C GLU A 64 29.75 -12.75 -24.59
N SER A 65 28.54 -12.38 -25.00
CA SER A 65 28.13 -10.98 -25.13
C SER A 65 28.03 -10.22 -23.80
N GLY A 66 27.91 -10.92 -22.66
CA GLY A 66 27.62 -10.33 -21.34
C GLY A 66 26.17 -10.47 -20.88
N LEU A 67 25.25 -10.86 -21.78
CA LEU A 67 23.88 -11.19 -21.41
C LEU A 67 23.84 -12.43 -20.49
N PHE A 68 22.99 -12.42 -19.46
CA PHE A 68 22.80 -13.55 -18.55
C PHE A 68 21.32 -13.93 -18.40
N GLY A 69 21.03 -15.05 -17.74
CA GLY A 69 19.69 -15.58 -17.56
C GLY A 69 19.23 -16.47 -18.73
N PRO A 70 17.96 -16.91 -18.72
CA PRO A 70 17.43 -17.90 -19.65
C PRO A 70 17.67 -17.57 -21.13
N GLU A 71 17.97 -18.60 -21.92
CA GLU A 71 18.39 -18.42 -23.33
C GLU A 71 17.33 -17.69 -24.18
N ASN A 72 16.06 -18.04 -23.96
CA ASN A 72 14.91 -17.53 -24.70
C ASN A 72 14.28 -16.26 -24.09
N MET A 73 14.80 -15.76 -22.96
CA MET A 73 14.24 -14.59 -22.27
C MET A 73 14.84 -13.29 -22.80
N GLN A 74 14.04 -12.58 -23.59
CA GLN A 74 14.40 -11.26 -24.16
C GLN A 74 14.11 -10.09 -23.22
N ASP A 75 13.29 -10.29 -22.19
CA ASP A 75 12.89 -9.22 -21.28
C ASP A 75 14.01 -8.81 -20.30
N TRP A 76 14.29 -7.51 -20.20
CA TRP A 76 15.24 -6.94 -19.25
C TRP A 76 14.79 -7.08 -17.80
N TRP A 77 13.48 -7.07 -17.56
CA TRP A 77 12.90 -6.93 -16.22
C TRP A 77 13.36 -8.02 -15.23
N PRO A 78 13.22 -9.33 -15.51
CA PRO A 78 13.60 -10.38 -14.55
C PRO A 78 15.06 -10.39 -14.11
N ARG A 79 15.95 -9.75 -14.87
CA ARG A 79 17.38 -9.61 -14.53
C ARG A 79 17.60 -8.63 -13.39
N MET A 80 16.71 -7.63 -13.24
CA MET A 80 16.81 -6.61 -12.20
C MET A 80 16.73 -7.19 -10.77
N PRO A 81 15.70 -7.99 -10.39
CA PRO A 81 15.68 -8.64 -9.08
C PRO A 81 16.82 -9.66 -8.90
N PHE A 82 17.28 -10.32 -9.97
CA PHE A 82 18.45 -11.20 -9.91
C PHE A 82 19.73 -10.43 -9.55
N MET A 83 19.93 -9.23 -10.12
CA MET A 83 21.08 -8.39 -9.77
C MET A 83 21.08 -7.98 -8.29
N TYR A 84 19.93 -7.77 -7.65
CA TYR A 84 19.87 -7.56 -6.19
C TYR A 84 20.32 -8.80 -5.40
N ALA A 85 19.99 -10.00 -5.89
CA ALA A 85 20.49 -11.24 -5.31
C ALA A 85 22.02 -11.32 -5.42
N LEU A 86 22.59 -11.00 -6.58
CA LEU A 86 24.05 -10.94 -6.78
C LEU A 86 24.73 -9.87 -5.92
N GLN A 87 24.12 -8.69 -5.80
CA GLN A 87 24.61 -7.62 -4.91
C GLN A 87 24.67 -8.10 -3.47
N SER A 88 23.57 -8.67 -2.96
CA SER A 88 23.49 -9.17 -1.58
C SER A 88 24.45 -10.33 -1.34
N TYR A 89 24.60 -11.23 -2.31
CA TYR A 89 25.58 -12.31 -2.26
C TYR A 89 27.02 -11.78 -2.21
N TYR A 90 27.37 -10.81 -3.05
CA TYR A 90 28.68 -10.18 -3.04
C TYR A 90 28.95 -9.46 -1.71
N GLU A 91 27.99 -8.72 -1.17
CA GLU A 91 28.14 -8.03 0.11
C GLU A 91 28.36 -8.99 1.28
N ALA A 92 27.79 -10.20 1.22
CA ALA A 92 27.98 -11.24 2.23
C ALA A 92 29.26 -12.06 2.07
N THR A 93 29.78 -12.23 0.85
CA THR A 93 30.84 -13.23 0.55
C THR A 93 32.11 -12.65 -0.04
N ASN A 94 32.04 -11.45 -0.62
CA ASN A 94 33.08 -10.84 -1.44
C ASN A 94 33.55 -11.75 -2.61
N ASP A 95 32.64 -12.55 -3.19
CA ASP A 95 32.94 -13.38 -4.35
C ASP A 95 33.42 -12.52 -5.53
N LYS A 96 34.68 -12.72 -5.92
CA LYS A 96 35.36 -11.94 -6.95
C LYS A 96 34.76 -12.11 -8.35
N ARG A 97 33.92 -13.12 -8.58
CA ARG A 97 33.22 -13.35 -9.87
C ARG A 97 32.17 -12.28 -10.17
N VAL A 98 31.54 -11.70 -9.13
CA VAL A 98 30.36 -10.83 -9.30
C VAL A 98 30.67 -9.51 -10.01
N ILE A 99 31.75 -8.82 -9.62
CA ILE A 99 32.09 -7.50 -10.19
C ILE A 99 32.40 -7.60 -11.70
N PRO A 100 33.27 -8.52 -12.18
CA PRO A 100 33.48 -8.70 -13.62
C PRO A 100 32.21 -9.13 -14.37
N PHE A 101 31.39 -10.00 -13.77
CA PHE A 101 30.13 -10.44 -14.36
C PHE A 101 29.16 -9.27 -14.61
N LEU A 102 28.93 -8.44 -13.59
CA LEU A 102 28.04 -7.27 -13.71
C LEU A 102 28.62 -6.22 -14.66
N ALA A 103 29.93 -5.99 -14.66
CA ALA A 103 30.58 -5.07 -15.60
C ALA A 103 30.34 -5.50 -17.06
N LYS A 104 30.46 -6.81 -17.35
CA LYS A 104 30.19 -7.35 -18.68
C LYS A 104 28.72 -7.19 -19.08
N TYR A 105 27.80 -7.46 -18.16
CA TYR A 105 26.36 -7.26 -18.38
C TYR A 105 26.00 -5.79 -18.62
N PHE A 106 26.53 -4.86 -17.82
CA PHE A 106 26.23 -3.44 -17.98
C PHE A 106 26.82 -2.85 -19.26
N LYS A 107 27.99 -3.33 -19.71
CA LYS A 107 28.52 -2.99 -21.04
C LYS A 107 27.61 -3.51 -22.15
N TYR A 108 27.11 -4.75 -22.04
CA TYR A 108 26.12 -5.30 -22.96
C TYR A 108 24.83 -4.45 -22.98
N GLN A 109 24.29 -4.14 -21.79
CA GLN A 109 23.07 -3.36 -21.67
C GLN A 109 23.23 -1.96 -22.29
N LEU A 110 24.29 -1.23 -21.94
CA LEU A 110 24.57 0.09 -22.48
C LEU A 110 24.66 0.12 -24.02
N ALA A 111 25.25 -0.93 -24.61
CA ALA A 111 25.42 -1.06 -26.06
C ALA A 111 24.13 -1.45 -26.82
N ASN A 112 23.14 -2.04 -26.14
CA ASN A 112 21.94 -2.59 -26.79
C ASN A 112 20.64 -1.85 -26.44
N LEU A 113 20.62 -1.04 -25.37
CA LEU A 113 19.39 -0.42 -24.87
C LEU A 113 18.70 0.49 -25.90
N ASP A 114 19.44 1.14 -26.81
CA ASP A 114 18.86 1.97 -27.87
C ASP A 114 18.14 1.13 -28.94
N LYS A 115 18.62 -0.10 -29.18
CA LYS A 115 18.03 -1.04 -30.16
C LYS A 115 16.89 -1.85 -29.57
N ASP A 116 16.96 -2.16 -28.29
CA ASP A 116 15.91 -2.83 -27.53
C ASP A 116 15.60 -2.05 -26.24
N PRO A 117 14.77 -1.00 -26.34
CA PRO A 117 14.45 -0.15 -25.20
C PRO A 117 13.64 -0.88 -24.15
N LEU A 118 13.69 -0.38 -22.91
CA LEU A 118 12.82 -0.84 -21.83
C LEU A 118 11.34 -0.71 -22.24
N LYS A 119 10.56 -1.75 -21.97
CA LYS A 119 9.11 -1.85 -22.20
C LYS A 119 8.43 -2.25 -20.88
N ASP A 120 7.14 -1.98 -20.76
CA ASP A 120 6.28 -2.53 -19.70
C ASP A 120 6.90 -2.46 -18.30
N TRP A 121 7.16 -3.61 -17.67
CA TRP A 121 7.80 -3.77 -16.37
C TRP A 121 9.21 -3.20 -16.30
N GLY A 122 10.02 -3.38 -17.35
CA GLY A 122 11.38 -2.84 -17.42
C GLY A 122 11.37 -1.31 -17.37
N LYS A 123 10.40 -0.67 -18.06
CA LYS A 123 10.22 0.79 -18.05
C LYS A 123 9.74 1.30 -16.68
N ALA A 124 8.84 0.55 -16.04
CA ALA A 124 8.37 0.82 -14.68
C ALA A 124 9.48 0.74 -13.64
N ARG A 125 10.43 -0.18 -13.82
CA ARG A 125 11.35 -0.58 -12.75
C ARG A 125 12.81 -0.23 -13.02
N ALA A 126 13.07 0.69 -13.96
CA ALA A 126 14.42 1.16 -14.28
C ALA A 126 15.23 1.65 -13.05
N GLY A 127 14.57 2.15 -12.01
CA GLY A 127 15.22 2.58 -10.76
C GLY A 127 16.01 1.46 -10.05
N ASP A 128 15.52 0.23 -10.12
CA ASP A 128 16.21 -0.95 -9.60
C ASP A 128 17.53 -1.19 -10.32
N ASN A 129 17.51 -1.09 -11.65
CA ASN A 129 18.70 -1.27 -12.47
C ASN A 129 19.71 -0.13 -12.25
N MET A 130 19.22 1.10 -12.08
CA MET A 130 20.05 2.27 -11.80
C MET A 130 20.74 2.15 -10.44
N GLU A 131 20.06 1.63 -9.40
CA GLU A 131 20.65 1.42 -8.08
C GLU A 131 21.88 0.50 -8.16
N ILE A 132 21.79 -0.62 -8.87
CA ILE A 132 22.91 -1.56 -8.99
C ILE A 132 24.05 -0.98 -9.85
N ALA A 133 23.74 -0.22 -10.90
CA ALA A 133 24.75 0.47 -11.69
C ALA A 133 25.52 1.52 -10.88
N LEU A 134 24.82 2.30 -10.03
CA LEU A 134 25.46 3.25 -9.11
C LEU A 134 26.26 2.55 -8.00
N TRP A 135 25.78 1.41 -7.50
CA TRP A 135 26.55 0.58 -6.57
C TRP A 135 27.86 0.07 -7.20
N MET A 136 27.82 -0.37 -8.47
CA MET A 136 29.03 -0.72 -9.23
C MET A 136 29.94 0.50 -9.44
N TYR A 137 29.37 1.68 -9.72
CA TYR A 137 30.15 2.91 -9.92
C TYR A 137 30.92 3.28 -8.65
N ASN A 138 30.25 3.25 -7.50
CA ASN A 138 30.87 3.54 -6.20
C ASN A 138 31.99 2.56 -5.81
N LYS A 139 32.04 1.37 -6.43
CA LYS A 139 33.11 0.39 -6.22
C LYS A 139 34.26 0.49 -7.23
N THR A 140 33.97 0.86 -8.47
CA THR A 140 34.91 0.74 -9.60
C THR A 140 35.38 2.08 -10.16
N GLY A 141 34.58 3.14 -10.01
CA GLY A 141 34.82 4.44 -10.62
C GLY A 141 34.63 4.49 -12.15
N GLU A 142 34.14 3.41 -12.78
CA GLU A 142 34.01 3.33 -14.24
C GLU A 142 32.87 4.26 -14.75
N GLN A 143 33.23 5.27 -15.55
CA GLN A 143 32.30 6.33 -15.96
C GLN A 143 31.13 5.86 -16.84
N TYR A 144 31.28 4.79 -17.63
CA TYR A 144 30.19 4.28 -18.47
C TYR A 144 28.97 3.83 -17.65
N LEU A 145 29.14 3.57 -16.35
CA LEU A 145 28.03 3.25 -15.45
C LEU A 145 27.12 4.45 -15.24
N LEU A 146 27.67 5.68 -15.18
CA LEU A 146 26.88 6.90 -15.14
C LEU A 146 26.18 7.16 -16.47
N ASP A 147 26.83 6.86 -17.60
CA ASP A 147 26.21 6.91 -18.93
C ASP A 147 25.02 5.94 -19.01
N LEU A 148 25.18 4.72 -18.49
CA LEU A 148 24.11 3.73 -18.40
C LEU A 148 22.97 4.22 -17.51
N VAL A 149 23.25 4.79 -16.35
CA VAL A 149 22.22 5.35 -15.44
C VAL A 149 21.40 6.43 -16.14
N ASN A 150 22.05 7.35 -16.86
CA ASN A 150 21.36 8.38 -17.63
C ASN A 150 20.52 7.80 -18.77
N LYS A 151 21.02 6.76 -19.45
CA LYS A 151 20.27 6.08 -20.51
C LYS A 151 19.05 5.34 -19.95
N LEU A 152 19.20 4.62 -18.84
CA LEU A 152 18.08 3.96 -18.13
C LEU A 152 17.02 4.97 -17.71
N LYS A 153 17.42 6.12 -17.16
CA LYS A 153 16.50 7.22 -16.82
C LYS A 153 15.75 7.74 -18.04
N GLY A 154 16.40 7.86 -19.20
CA GLY A 154 15.75 8.25 -20.46
C GLY A 154 14.73 7.24 -20.99
N HIS A 155 14.88 5.96 -20.65
CA HIS A 155 13.99 4.88 -21.07
C HIS A 155 12.89 4.56 -20.05
N ALA A 156 12.91 5.17 -18.86
CA ALA A 156 11.93 4.95 -17.80
C ALA A 156 10.64 5.77 -18.01
N TYR A 157 9.60 5.50 -17.20
CA TYR A 157 8.57 6.51 -16.98
C TYR A 157 9.18 7.74 -16.30
N PRO A 158 8.61 8.95 -16.48
CA PRO A 158 9.08 10.15 -15.80
C PRO A 158 8.66 10.14 -14.33
N TRP A 159 9.11 9.15 -13.56
CA TRP A 159 8.63 8.88 -12.20
C TRP A 159 8.71 10.08 -11.28
N ALA A 160 9.79 10.87 -11.35
CA ALA A 160 9.89 12.09 -10.55
C ALA A 160 8.75 13.09 -10.85
N ASP A 161 8.33 13.22 -12.12
CA ASP A 161 7.20 14.07 -12.51
C ASP A 161 5.87 13.46 -12.04
N ILE A 162 5.72 12.15 -12.21
CA ILE A 162 4.53 11.40 -11.78
C ILE A 162 4.30 11.58 -10.28
N TYR A 163 5.33 11.40 -9.45
CA TYR A 163 5.25 11.57 -8.01
C TYR A 163 5.06 13.04 -7.62
N ALA A 164 5.79 13.97 -8.23
CA ALA A 164 5.69 15.38 -7.87
C ALA A 164 4.29 15.96 -8.18
N ASN A 165 3.66 15.51 -9.27
CA ASN A 165 2.46 16.12 -9.84
C ASN A 165 1.21 15.20 -9.83
N ASN A 166 1.23 14.14 -9.02
CA ASN A 166 0.11 13.19 -8.84
C ASN A 166 -0.43 12.59 -10.16
N GLN A 167 0.44 12.16 -11.07
CA GLN A 167 0.04 11.76 -12.43
C GLN A 167 -0.19 10.25 -12.61
N PHE A 168 -0.29 9.47 -11.54
CA PHE A 168 -0.33 7.99 -11.62
C PHE A 168 -1.41 7.47 -12.58
N LEU A 169 -2.57 8.12 -12.58
CA LEU A 169 -3.75 7.70 -13.35
C LEU A 169 -3.86 8.36 -14.74
N TYR A 170 -2.86 9.13 -15.18
CA TYR A 170 -2.94 9.97 -16.38
C TYR A 170 -2.46 9.29 -17.67
N TYR A 171 -2.07 8.02 -17.61
CA TYR A 171 -1.44 7.27 -18.70
C TYR A 171 -2.42 6.40 -19.51
N GLY A 172 -3.74 6.66 -19.38
CA GLY A 172 -4.76 5.97 -20.16
C GLY A 172 -4.75 4.46 -19.91
N LYS A 173 -4.65 3.68 -21.00
CA LYS A 173 -4.63 2.20 -20.94
C LYS A 173 -3.30 1.63 -20.41
N ASP A 174 -2.23 2.42 -20.46
CA ASP A 174 -0.96 2.00 -19.87
C ASP A 174 -1.10 2.02 -18.36
N TYR A 175 -1.29 0.83 -17.80
CA TYR A 175 -1.60 0.67 -16.40
C TYR A 175 -0.35 0.64 -15.52
N HIS A 176 0.86 0.55 -16.09
CA HIS A 176 2.09 0.41 -15.30
C HIS A 176 2.31 1.57 -14.31
N PRO A 177 2.04 2.85 -14.67
CA PRO A 177 2.16 3.98 -13.75
C PRO A 177 1.12 4.03 -12.62
N LYS A 178 0.07 3.22 -12.69
CA LYS A 178 -0.97 3.10 -11.65
C LYS A 178 -1.04 1.72 -10.98
N HIS A 179 -0.24 0.77 -11.45
CA HIS A 179 -0.09 -0.55 -10.85
C HIS A 179 0.64 -0.42 -9.53
N MET A 180 0.00 -0.81 -8.43
CA MET A 180 0.44 -0.41 -7.10
C MET A 180 1.81 -0.99 -6.72
N VAL A 181 2.17 -2.18 -7.22
CA VAL A 181 3.54 -2.73 -7.05
C VAL A 181 4.57 -1.90 -7.81
N ASN A 182 4.27 -1.49 -9.04
CA ASN A 182 5.20 -0.68 -9.84
C ASN A 182 5.39 0.69 -9.20
N VAL A 183 4.31 1.29 -8.72
CA VAL A 183 4.37 2.54 -7.96
C VAL A 183 5.12 2.33 -6.64
N ALA A 184 4.93 1.24 -5.90
CA ALA A 184 5.68 1.00 -4.68
C ALA A 184 7.20 0.83 -4.93
N GLN A 185 7.55 0.16 -6.03
CA GLN A 185 8.94 -0.10 -6.39
C GLN A 185 9.63 1.10 -7.03
N ALA A 186 8.90 1.91 -7.80
CA ALA A 186 9.41 3.13 -8.40
C ALA A 186 9.58 4.27 -7.39
N LEU A 187 9.09 4.14 -6.15
CA LEU A 187 9.27 5.16 -5.09
C LEU A 187 10.75 5.49 -4.88
N LYS A 188 11.64 4.50 -5.02
CA LYS A 188 13.10 4.74 -4.91
C LYS A 188 13.67 5.54 -6.08
N PHE A 189 13.02 5.58 -7.23
CA PHE A 189 13.59 6.14 -8.46
C PHE A 189 14.09 7.58 -8.28
N PRO A 190 13.31 8.52 -7.71
CA PRO A 190 13.78 9.89 -7.51
C PRO A 190 14.97 9.94 -6.54
N ALA A 191 14.93 9.17 -5.45
CA ALA A 191 16.04 9.09 -4.51
C ALA A 191 17.31 8.52 -5.16
N VAL A 192 17.20 7.42 -5.90
CA VAL A 192 18.33 6.79 -6.62
C VAL A 192 18.97 7.77 -7.60
N TYR A 193 18.17 8.47 -8.42
CA TYR A 193 18.71 9.40 -9.41
C TYR A 193 19.24 10.70 -8.80
N SER A 194 18.82 11.07 -7.59
CA SER A 194 19.34 12.27 -6.89
C SER A 194 20.86 12.21 -6.61
N GLN A 195 21.45 11.02 -6.64
CA GLN A 195 22.91 10.83 -6.55
C GLN A 195 23.66 11.32 -7.80
N VAL A 196 22.98 11.38 -8.95
CA VAL A 196 23.52 11.88 -10.23
C VAL A 196 23.12 13.34 -10.44
N ASP A 197 21.85 13.66 -10.18
CA ASP A 197 21.31 15.02 -10.24
C ASP A 197 20.88 15.47 -8.83
N PRO A 198 21.72 16.22 -8.10
CA PRO A 198 21.45 16.62 -6.73
C PRO A 198 20.43 17.77 -6.60
N SER A 199 19.71 18.10 -7.68
CA SER A 199 18.67 19.11 -7.61
C SER A 199 17.57 18.72 -6.61
N PRO A 200 16.95 19.69 -5.91
CA PRO A 200 15.85 19.43 -4.98
C PRO A 200 14.66 18.74 -5.63
N TYR A 201 14.51 18.86 -6.96
CA TYR A 201 13.42 18.25 -7.72
C TYR A 201 13.31 16.74 -7.49
N TYR A 202 14.43 16.00 -7.65
CA TYR A 202 14.44 14.56 -7.45
C TYR A 202 14.38 14.17 -5.96
N ALA A 203 15.06 14.93 -5.10
CA ALA A 203 15.07 14.69 -3.66
C ALA A 203 13.66 14.80 -3.03
N ASP A 204 12.86 15.77 -3.49
CA ASP A 204 11.52 16.02 -2.94
C ASP A 204 10.42 15.17 -3.58
N ALA A 205 10.59 14.75 -4.84
CA ALA A 205 9.54 14.09 -5.61
C ALA A 205 8.98 12.86 -4.90
N MET A 206 9.84 12.02 -4.31
CA MET A 206 9.39 10.83 -3.59
C MET A 206 8.42 11.16 -2.45
N GLN A 207 8.75 12.15 -1.60
CA GLN A 207 7.91 12.47 -0.45
C GLN A 207 6.58 13.10 -0.89
N LYS A 208 6.60 14.01 -1.87
CA LYS A 208 5.37 14.56 -2.48
C LYS A 208 4.48 13.43 -3.03
N GLY A 209 5.11 12.47 -3.68
CA GLY A 209 4.48 11.26 -4.18
C GLY A 209 3.77 10.44 -3.12
N ILE A 210 4.46 10.15 -2.02
CA ILE A 210 3.87 9.45 -0.86
C ILE A 210 2.70 10.26 -0.30
N ASP A 211 2.84 11.57 -0.17
CA ASP A 211 1.77 12.43 0.36
C ASP A 211 0.52 12.39 -0.53
N HIS A 212 0.68 12.44 -1.85
CA HIS A 212 -0.44 12.30 -2.81
C HIS A 212 -1.10 10.92 -2.73
N LEU A 213 -0.29 9.86 -2.74
CA LEU A 213 -0.78 8.48 -2.64
C LEU A 213 -1.52 8.25 -1.31
N MET A 214 -0.99 8.74 -0.18
CA MET A 214 -1.67 8.65 1.12
C MET A 214 -2.91 9.54 1.20
N HIS A 215 -2.93 10.68 0.49
CA HIS A 215 -4.10 11.53 0.37
C HIS A 215 -5.24 10.88 -0.42
N ASP A 216 -4.96 10.18 -1.51
CA ASP A 216 -5.99 9.64 -2.40
C ASP A 216 -6.34 8.17 -2.09
N HIS A 217 -5.38 7.41 -1.57
CA HIS A 217 -5.44 5.94 -1.45
C HIS A 217 -4.90 5.42 -0.11
N GLY A 218 -4.48 6.29 0.81
CA GLY A 218 -3.80 5.89 2.04
C GLY A 218 -4.65 5.04 2.99
N GLN A 219 -4.01 4.04 3.58
CA GLN A 219 -4.57 3.15 4.60
C GLN A 219 -3.80 3.24 5.93
N PRO A 220 -4.43 2.96 7.09
CA PRO A 220 -3.82 3.20 8.41
C PRO A 220 -2.56 2.36 8.67
N GLN A 221 -2.37 1.25 7.95
CA GLN A 221 -1.17 0.42 8.05
C GLN A 221 0.07 1.04 7.36
N GLY A 222 -0.03 2.27 6.83
CA GLY A 222 1.13 3.10 6.46
C GLY A 222 1.48 3.16 4.97
N LEU A 223 0.62 2.63 4.11
CA LEU A 223 0.80 2.65 2.65
C LEU A 223 -0.55 2.73 1.92
N SER A 224 -0.49 2.88 0.61
CA SER A 224 -1.67 3.07 -0.24
C SER A 224 -2.35 1.76 -0.61
N ALA A 225 -3.68 1.77 -0.64
CA ALA A 225 -4.49 0.68 -1.17
C ALA A 225 -4.33 0.54 -2.69
N GLY A 226 -4.29 -0.71 -3.11
CA GLY A 226 -4.31 -1.08 -4.51
C GLY A 226 -4.73 -2.53 -4.67
N THR A 227 -5.75 -2.74 -5.48
CA THR A 227 -6.19 -4.08 -5.90
C THR A 227 -5.71 -4.30 -7.33
N GLU A 228 -4.40 -4.53 -7.46
CA GLU A 228 -3.53 -4.28 -8.63
C GLU A 228 -3.38 -2.80 -8.98
N PHE A 229 -4.47 -2.05 -9.06
CA PHE A 229 -4.46 -0.61 -9.35
C PHE A 229 -4.82 0.19 -8.10
N ALA A 230 -4.31 1.41 -8.00
CA ALA A 230 -4.69 2.34 -6.94
C ALA A 230 -6.23 2.48 -6.83
N SER A 231 -6.78 2.25 -5.64
CA SER A 231 -8.20 1.87 -5.47
C SER A 231 -8.99 2.68 -4.44
N GLY A 232 -8.42 3.78 -3.92
CA GLY A 232 -9.10 4.71 -3.02
C GLY A 232 -9.06 4.33 -1.54
N LYS A 233 -9.75 5.13 -0.72
CA LYS A 233 -9.69 5.07 0.76
C LYS A 233 -10.72 4.19 1.44
N SER A 234 -11.60 3.51 0.70
CA SER A 234 -12.60 2.61 1.30
C SER A 234 -11.92 1.63 2.27
N SER A 235 -12.55 1.39 3.42
CA SER A 235 -12.00 0.51 4.47
C SER A 235 -12.00 -0.97 4.08
N VAL A 236 -12.66 -1.29 2.97
CA VAL A 236 -12.68 -2.64 2.39
C VAL A 236 -11.84 -2.75 1.11
N GLN A 237 -10.98 -1.75 0.83
CA GLN A 237 -9.95 -1.86 -0.21
C GLN A 237 -8.68 -2.50 0.35
N GLY A 238 -8.09 -3.39 -0.44
CA GLY A 238 -6.91 -4.15 -0.05
C GLY A 238 -5.59 -3.50 -0.43
N VAL A 239 -4.53 -3.98 0.21
CA VAL A 239 -3.13 -3.77 -0.19
C VAL A 239 -2.54 -5.12 -0.60
N GLU A 240 -1.98 -5.19 -1.80
CA GLU A 240 -1.29 -6.37 -2.31
C GLU A 240 -0.01 -6.69 -1.51
N THR A 241 0.28 -7.97 -1.28
CA THR A 241 1.51 -8.42 -0.61
C THR A 241 2.80 -7.94 -1.30
N CYS A 242 2.90 -7.97 -2.63
CA CYS A 242 4.09 -7.41 -3.32
C CYS A 242 4.25 -5.91 -3.09
N THR A 243 3.14 -5.16 -3.07
CA THR A 243 3.16 -3.72 -2.80
C THR A 243 3.81 -3.45 -1.44
N VAL A 244 3.50 -4.25 -0.40
CA VAL A 244 4.11 -4.10 0.94
C VAL A 244 5.62 -4.24 0.88
N VAL A 245 6.14 -5.33 0.32
CA VAL A 245 7.58 -5.62 0.33
C VAL A 245 8.38 -4.68 -0.58
N GLU A 246 7.82 -4.28 -1.72
CA GLU A 246 8.50 -3.33 -2.62
C GLU A 246 8.46 -1.89 -2.10
N TRP A 247 7.38 -1.50 -1.41
CA TRP A 247 7.32 -0.20 -0.73
C TRP A 247 8.39 -0.12 0.36
N MET A 248 8.52 -1.16 1.18
CA MET A 248 9.57 -1.27 2.20
C MET A 248 10.96 -1.16 1.56
N GLN A 249 11.24 -1.96 0.52
CA GLN A 249 12.54 -1.92 -0.17
C GLN A 249 12.88 -0.52 -0.72
N SER A 250 11.88 0.18 -1.25
CA SER A 250 12.06 1.54 -1.75
C SER A 250 12.39 2.53 -0.63
N LEU A 251 11.69 2.45 0.51
CA LEU A 251 11.98 3.28 1.69
C LEU A 251 13.36 2.98 2.27
N GLU A 252 13.75 1.71 2.36
CA GLU A 252 15.08 1.29 2.80
C GLU A 252 16.19 1.90 1.94
N THR A 253 15.98 1.90 0.63
CA THR A 253 16.91 2.50 -0.36
C THR A 253 16.97 4.01 -0.21
N ALA A 254 15.82 4.67 -0.17
CA ALA A 254 15.74 6.12 -0.05
C ALA A 254 16.29 6.63 1.29
N ALA A 255 16.11 5.88 2.38
CA ALA A 255 16.65 6.25 3.70
C ALA A 255 18.18 6.30 3.70
N ARG A 256 18.85 5.38 2.98
CA ARG A 256 20.32 5.38 2.82
C ARG A 256 20.82 6.58 2.04
N ILE A 257 20.03 7.10 1.11
CA ILE A 257 20.44 8.18 0.20
C ILE A 257 20.07 9.56 0.75
N ASN A 258 18.82 9.76 1.15
CA ASN A 258 18.28 11.08 1.50
C ASN A 258 18.55 11.45 2.96
N HIS A 259 18.88 10.47 3.82
CA HIS A 259 19.10 10.64 5.26
C HIS A 259 17.94 11.31 6.02
N ASN A 260 16.74 11.33 5.44
CA ASN A 260 15.53 11.87 6.05
C ASN A 260 14.95 10.86 7.06
N THR A 261 14.85 11.25 8.33
CA THR A 261 14.38 10.39 9.41
C THR A 261 12.92 9.97 9.30
N ASN A 262 12.08 10.75 8.58
CA ASN A 262 10.67 10.41 8.38
C ASN A 262 10.49 9.14 7.54
N ILE A 263 11.45 8.83 6.66
CA ILE A 263 11.42 7.60 5.85
C ILE A 263 11.49 6.37 6.77
N GLY A 264 12.27 6.44 7.85
CA GLY A 264 12.35 5.35 8.84
C GLY A 264 11.05 5.17 9.63
N ASP A 265 10.33 6.26 9.94
CA ASP A 265 9.00 6.15 10.56
C ASP A 265 7.99 5.49 9.63
N GLN A 266 8.00 5.84 8.34
CA GLN A 266 7.17 5.21 7.32
C GLN A 266 7.52 3.74 7.13
N LEU A 267 8.82 3.40 7.09
CA LEU A 267 9.29 2.02 6.94
C LEU A 267 8.84 1.16 8.12
N GLU A 268 9.05 1.61 9.36
CA GLU A 268 8.63 0.89 10.55
C GLU A 268 7.11 0.74 10.64
N LYS A 269 6.35 1.75 10.20
CA LYS A 269 4.89 1.67 10.12
C LYS A 269 4.45 0.53 9.21
N VAL A 270 5.03 0.40 8.02
CA VAL A 270 4.69 -0.69 7.09
C VAL A 270 5.20 -2.05 7.62
N ALA A 271 6.46 -2.11 8.08
CA ALA A 271 7.10 -3.34 8.53
C ALA A 271 6.42 -3.98 9.74
N TYR A 272 5.99 -3.18 10.72
CA TYR A 272 5.39 -3.71 11.95
C TYR A 272 3.87 -3.85 11.91
N ASN A 273 3.22 -3.47 10.81
CA ASN A 273 1.77 -3.59 10.65
C ASN A 273 1.41 -4.36 9.39
N ALA A 274 1.67 -3.81 8.21
CA ALA A 274 1.23 -4.39 6.95
C ALA A 274 1.94 -5.73 6.67
N LEU A 275 3.25 -5.82 6.87
CA LEU A 275 4.02 -7.03 6.57
C LEU A 275 3.55 -8.27 7.35
N PRO A 276 3.49 -8.28 8.70
CA PRO A 276 3.01 -9.43 9.46
C PRO A 276 1.52 -9.74 9.26
N ALA A 277 0.71 -8.77 8.83
CA ALA A 277 -0.70 -8.98 8.53
C ALA A 277 -0.91 -9.85 7.27
N GLN A 278 0.02 -9.83 6.32
CA GLN A 278 -0.13 -10.63 5.09
C GLN A 278 0.06 -12.13 5.31
N PHE A 279 0.59 -12.57 6.46
CA PHE A 279 1.02 -13.95 6.67
C PHE A 279 0.37 -14.62 7.89
N THR A 280 0.21 -15.95 7.80
CA THR A 280 0.03 -16.77 9.00
C THR A 280 1.28 -16.69 9.86
N LYS A 281 1.12 -16.89 11.17
CA LYS A 281 2.21 -16.65 12.14
C LYS A 281 3.34 -17.69 12.09
N ASP A 282 3.16 -18.75 11.29
CA ASP A 282 4.16 -19.74 10.92
C ASP A 282 4.76 -19.51 9.51
N LEU A 283 4.37 -18.43 8.83
CA LEU A 283 4.79 -18.03 7.47
C LEU A 283 4.53 -19.08 6.37
N LYS A 284 3.64 -20.04 6.60
CA LYS A 284 3.28 -21.06 5.59
C LYS A 284 2.25 -20.56 4.58
N HIS A 285 1.49 -19.53 4.93
CA HIS A 285 0.41 -19.01 4.09
C HIS A 285 0.48 -17.50 4.02
N HIS A 286 -0.05 -16.95 2.93
CA HIS A 286 -0.21 -15.53 2.75
C HIS A 286 -1.62 -15.21 2.26
N THR A 287 -2.03 -13.96 2.38
CA THR A 287 -3.15 -13.36 1.64
C THR A 287 -2.59 -12.51 0.51
N TYR A 288 -3.27 -12.48 -0.63
CA TYR A 288 -2.89 -11.60 -1.73
C TYR A 288 -3.20 -10.15 -1.39
N TYR A 289 -4.41 -9.86 -0.92
CA TYR A 289 -4.87 -8.55 -0.47
C TYR A 289 -5.14 -8.56 1.04
N THR A 290 -4.54 -7.62 1.77
CA THR A 290 -4.90 -7.33 3.17
C THR A 290 -5.70 -6.03 3.25
N LEU A 291 -6.88 -6.09 3.86
CA LEU A 291 -7.77 -4.95 4.08
C LEU A 291 -7.60 -4.41 5.51
N PRO A 292 -7.79 -3.10 5.75
CA PRO A 292 -7.79 -2.55 7.10
C PRO A 292 -9.03 -2.98 7.90
N ASN A 293 -10.17 -3.17 7.23
CA ASN A 293 -11.37 -3.81 7.77
C ASN A 293 -11.70 -5.08 6.97
N GLN A 294 -11.31 -6.25 7.51
CA GLN A 294 -11.54 -7.60 6.98
C GLN A 294 -12.26 -8.44 8.04
N VAL A 295 -13.59 -8.51 7.98
CA VAL A 295 -14.40 -9.18 9.02
C VAL A 295 -14.76 -10.62 8.66
N ILE A 296 -14.40 -11.04 7.45
CA ILE A 296 -14.55 -12.38 6.91
C ILE A 296 -13.45 -12.60 5.86
N SER A 297 -13.00 -13.84 5.71
CA SER A 297 -11.98 -14.26 4.74
C SER A 297 -12.41 -15.57 4.09
N ILE A 298 -13.15 -15.46 3.00
CA ILE A 298 -13.68 -16.59 2.23
C ILE A 298 -13.53 -16.33 0.72
N PRO A 299 -13.54 -17.37 -0.13
CA PRO A 299 -13.55 -17.16 -1.57
C PRO A 299 -14.81 -16.40 -2.04
N GLY A 300 -14.65 -15.45 -2.96
CA GLY A 300 -15.80 -14.76 -3.56
C GLY A 300 -15.43 -13.49 -4.32
N THR A 301 -16.44 -12.82 -4.87
CA THR A 301 -16.28 -11.57 -5.62
C THR A 301 -16.28 -10.38 -4.65
N HIS A 302 -15.20 -9.61 -4.65
CA HIS A 302 -15.06 -8.37 -3.87
C HIS A 302 -15.33 -7.12 -4.73
N GLY A 303 -15.35 -7.28 -6.05
CA GLY A 303 -15.51 -6.17 -7.01
C GLY A 303 -14.26 -5.29 -7.14
N PHE A 304 -13.12 -5.81 -6.70
CA PHE A 304 -11.80 -5.20 -6.86
C PHE A 304 -11.45 -4.93 -8.33
N ASN A 305 -10.49 -4.01 -8.55
CA ASN A 305 -10.12 -3.61 -9.91
C ASN A 305 -9.57 -4.80 -10.71
N GLN A 306 -8.76 -5.66 -10.07
CA GLN A 306 -8.59 -7.05 -10.48
C GLN A 306 -8.97 -7.97 -9.32
N ASP A 307 -10.06 -8.70 -9.53
CA ASP A 307 -10.68 -9.51 -8.49
C ASP A 307 -10.25 -10.98 -8.61
N TYR A 308 -9.47 -11.43 -7.63
CA TYR A 308 -9.12 -12.84 -7.48
C TYR A 308 -9.99 -13.43 -6.38
N GLY A 309 -10.77 -14.46 -6.70
CA GLY A 309 -11.72 -15.03 -5.76
C GLY A 309 -11.11 -15.46 -4.43
N SER A 310 -9.87 -15.97 -4.43
CA SER A 310 -9.11 -16.36 -3.23
C SER A 310 -8.21 -15.27 -2.66
N GLY A 311 -8.29 -14.03 -3.16
CA GLY A 311 -7.29 -12.97 -2.92
C GLY A 311 -7.17 -12.55 -1.45
N ILE A 312 -8.23 -12.68 -0.64
CA ILE A 312 -8.18 -12.39 0.80
C ILE A 312 -8.04 -13.67 1.66
N VAL A 313 -7.96 -14.84 1.03
CA VAL A 313 -7.96 -16.15 1.71
C VAL A 313 -6.52 -16.59 2.01
N PRO A 314 -6.19 -16.92 3.27
CA PRO A 314 -4.88 -17.48 3.62
C PRO A 314 -4.62 -18.81 2.89
N SER A 315 -3.64 -18.79 1.98
CA SER A 315 -3.27 -19.93 1.14
C SER A 315 -1.85 -19.74 0.62
N PRO A 316 -1.07 -20.81 0.39
CA PRO A 316 0.15 -20.71 -0.40
C PRO A 316 -0.11 -20.40 -1.89
N TYR A 317 -1.38 -20.43 -2.32
CA TYR A 317 -1.83 -20.09 -3.67
C TYR A 317 -2.88 -18.95 -3.63
N SER A 318 -2.79 -18.06 -2.65
CA SER A 318 -3.69 -16.90 -2.55
C SER A 318 -3.48 -15.95 -3.73
N GLY A 319 -4.56 -15.58 -4.41
CA GLY A 319 -4.54 -14.64 -5.54
C GLY A 319 -3.58 -15.02 -6.68
N TYR A 320 -2.88 -14.03 -7.22
CA TYR A 320 -1.97 -14.20 -8.36
C TYR A 320 -0.57 -14.71 -7.90
N PRO A 321 0.16 -15.50 -8.72
CA PRO A 321 1.40 -16.14 -8.28
C PRO A 321 2.56 -15.24 -7.86
N CYS A 322 2.62 -13.96 -8.24
CA CYS A 322 3.79 -13.09 -8.00
C CYS A 322 4.18 -13.00 -6.51
N CYS A 323 3.19 -12.80 -5.62
CA CYS A 323 3.37 -12.58 -4.19
C CYS A 323 4.09 -13.74 -3.50
N ARG A 324 3.80 -14.99 -3.90
CA ARG A 324 4.38 -16.17 -3.25
C ARG A 324 5.89 -16.34 -3.51
N TYR A 325 6.44 -15.63 -4.49
CA TYR A 325 7.88 -15.59 -4.75
C TYR A 325 8.53 -14.33 -4.20
N ASN A 326 7.84 -13.19 -4.24
CA ASN A 326 8.38 -11.91 -3.76
C ASN A 326 8.36 -11.77 -2.24
N MET A 327 7.39 -12.38 -1.55
CA MET A 327 7.21 -12.24 -0.10
C MET A 327 8.45 -12.59 0.73
N HIS A 328 9.33 -13.44 0.20
CA HIS A 328 10.53 -13.92 0.88
C HIS A 328 11.54 -12.81 1.22
N MET A 329 11.44 -11.63 0.59
CA MET A 329 12.40 -10.56 0.83
C MET A 329 12.05 -9.64 2.01
N GLY A 330 10.78 -9.59 2.46
CA GLY A 330 10.27 -8.58 3.38
C GLY A 330 11.11 -8.41 4.67
N TRP A 331 11.17 -9.45 5.51
CA TRP A 331 12.01 -9.41 6.72
C TRP A 331 13.52 -9.43 6.44
N PRO A 332 14.03 -10.27 5.52
CA PRO A 332 15.48 -10.30 5.25
C PRO A 332 16.06 -8.97 4.81
N TYR A 333 15.39 -8.25 3.90
CA TYR A 333 15.86 -6.94 3.46
C TYR A 333 15.69 -5.87 4.53
N PHE A 334 14.57 -5.90 5.28
CA PHE A 334 14.39 -5.02 6.43
C PHE A 334 15.56 -5.14 7.43
N VAL A 335 15.93 -6.38 7.81
CA VAL A 335 17.07 -6.61 8.73
C VAL A 335 18.38 -6.15 8.10
N LYS A 336 18.66 -6.58 6.86
CA LYS A 336 19.88 -6.22 6.11
C LYS A 336 20.08 -4.69 6.02
N ASN A 337 18.99 -3.95 5.79
CA ASN A 337 19.04 -2.53 5.46
C ASN A 337 18.72 -1.59 6.64
N SER A 338 18.43 -2.14 7.83
CA SER A 338 18.13 -1.34 9.03
C SER A 338 19.35 -0.57 9.56
N TRP A 339 20.55 -0.97 9.16
CA TRP A 339 21.81 -0.30 9.47
C TRP A 339 22.59 0.00 8.19
N SER A 340 23.34 1.10 8.19
CA SER A 340 24.16 1.47 7.03
C SER A 340 25.49 2.10 7.44
N ALA A 341 26.54 1.81 6.67
CA ALA A 341 27.81 2.53 6.78
C ALA A 341 27.63 3.96 6.27
N THR A 342 28.33 4.91 6.90
CA THR A 342 28.25 6.33 6.53
C THR A 342 29.55 6.83 5.90
N PRO A 343 29.51 7.83 4.99
CA PRO A 343 30.71 8.32 4.29
C PRO A 343 31.82 8.86 5.20
N ASP A 344 31.47 9.28 6.41
CA ASP A 344 32.38 9.74 7.47
C ASP A 344 32.97 8.57 8.31
N GLY A 345 32.86 7.33 7.82
CA GLY A 345 33.45 6.14 8.43
C GLY A 345 32.71 5.63 9.66
N GLY A 346 31.42 5.94 9.79
CA GLY A 346 30.59 5.50 10.92
C GLY A 346 29.43 4.62 10.51
N LEU A 347 28.42 4.59 11.38
CA LEU A 347 27.19 3.81 11.20
C LEU A 347 25.96 4.68 11.44
N ALA A 348 24.90 4.40 10.69
CA ALA A 348 23.58 4.99 10.88
C ALA A 348 22.52 3.90 11.09
N VAL A 349 21.61 4.14 12.04
CA VAL A 349 20.41 3.32 12.25
C VAL A 349 19.24 3.93 11.47
N ILE A 350 18.64 3.12 10.59
CA ILE A 350 17.49 3.49 9.76
C ILE A 350 16.19 3.01 10.42
N ALA A 351 16.17 1.76 10.88
CA ALA A 351 15.03 1.17 11.59
C ALA A 351 15.51 0.37 12.81
N TYR A 352 14.67 0.28 13.83
CA TYR A 352 14.98 -0.35 15.10
C TYR A 352 14.33 -1.71 15.23
N GLY A 353 15.08 -2.71 15.69
CA GLY A 353 14.61 -4.03 16.08
C GLY A 353 15.71 -4.80 16.82
N PRO A 354 15.44 -6.01 17.34
CA PRO A 354 16.48 -6.86 17.90
C PRO A 354 17.44 -7.30 16.80
N MET A 355 18.70 -6.84 16.87
CA MET A 355 19.68 -7.03 15.79
C MET A 355 21.10 -7.14 16.31
N GLU A 356 21.90 -7.92 15.60
CA GLU A 356 23.37 -7.93 15.73
C GLU A 356 23.98 -7.33 14.46
N VAL A 357 24.90 -6.38 14.61
CA VAL A 357 25.57 -5.71 13.51
C VAL A 357 27.06 -5.94 13.60
N ASN A 358 27.64 -6.53 12.56
CA ASN A 358 29.10 -6.67 12.39
C ASN A 358 29.54 -5.76 11.24
N ALA A 359 30.45 -4.82 11.52
CA ALA A 359 30.83 -3.80 10.54
C ALA A 359 32.27 -3.32 10.69
N VAL A 360 32.75 -2.59 9.67
CA VAL A 360 34.04 -1.90 9.67
C VAL A 360 33.81 -0.39 9.81
N VAL A 361 34.48 0.24 10.77
CA VAL A 361 34.33 1.65 11.11
C VAL A 361 35.68 2.36 11.28
N GLY A 362 35.67 3.69 11.18
CA GLY A 362 36.84 4.55 11.37
C GLY A 362 38.02 4.14 10.49
N LYS A 363 39.19 3.94 11.11
CA LYS A 363 40.42 3.49 10.43
C LYS A 363 40.49 1.97 10.35
N ASN A 364 39.49 1.35 9.73
CA ASN A 364 39.40 -0.10 9.49
C ASN A 364 39.30 -0.95 10.79
N SER A 365 38.56 -0.45 11.79
CA SER A 365 38.30 -1.19 13.03
C SER A 365 37.05 -2.06 12.88
N GLN A 366 37.15 -3.33 13.27
CA GLN A 366 35.98 -4.22 13.38
C GLN A 366 35.18 -3.83 14.62
N VAL A 367 33.87 -3.68 14.46
CA VAL A 367 32.93 -3.43 15.54
C VAL A 367 31.76 -4.40 15.46
N LYS A 368 31.37 -4.93 16.61
CA LYS A 368 30.07 -5.58 16.79
C LYS A 368 29.17 -4.68 17.64
N ILE A 369 27.94 -4.47 17.21
CA ILE A 369 26.91 -3.77 17.99
C ILE A 369 25.75 -4.73 18.21
N ASP A 370 25.47 -5.02 19.48
CA ASP A 370 24.30 -5.79 19.90
C ASP A 370 23.18 -4.83 20.27
N ALA A 371 22.03 -4.92 19.59
CA ALA A 371 20.84 -4.12 19.84
C ALA A 371 19.78 -4.96 20.55
N GLU A 372 19.79 -4.93 21.88
CA GLU A 372 18.85 -5.67 22.73
C GLU A 372 17.57 -4.85 22.94
N THR A 373 16.46 -5.30 22.34
CA THR A 373 15.16 -4.64 22.46
C THR A 373 13.98 -5.54 22.15
N ASN A 374 12.84 -5.24 22.78
CA ASN A 374 11.53 -5.75 22.41
C ASN A 374 10.75 -4.78 21.51
N TYR A 375 11.41 -3.75 20.95
CA TYR A 375 10.83 -2.85 19.96
C TYR A 375 10.22 -3.65 18.79
N PRO A 376 9.00 -3.33 18.32
CA PRO A 376 8.19 -2.13 18.60
C PRO A 376 7.26 -2.22 19.82
N PHE A 377 7.35 -3.26 20.64
CA PHE A 377 6.45 -3.47 21.80
C PHE A 377 6.98 -2.86 23.10
N GLU A 378 8.26 -2.45 23.12
CA GLU A 378 8.94 -1.78 24.22
C GLU A 378 9.54 -0.44 23.75
N GLU A 379 9.60 0.53 24.66
CA GLU A 379 10.14 1.87 24.43
C GLU A 379 11.68 1.95 24.39
N GLN A 380 12.38 1.01 25.03
CA GLN A 380 13.83 1.10 25.25
C GLN A 380 14.62 0.18 24.30
N ILE A 381 15.71 0.72 23.76
CA ILE A 381 16.69 0.01 22.92
C ILE A 381 18.06 0.16 23.57
N ARG A 382 18.74 -0.96 23.82
CA ARG A 382 20.07 -0.99 24.43
C ARG A 382 21.08 -1.44 23.40
N LEU A 383 22.03 -0.58 23.09
CA LEU A 383 23.12 -0.88 22.17
C LEU A 383 24.39 -1.13 22.99
N THR A 384 25.02 -2.28 22.79
CA THR A 384 26.33 -2.61 23.39
C THR A 384 27.38 -2.66 22.29
N ILE A 385 28.45 -1.87 22.44
CA ILE A 385 29.57 -1.84 21.50
C ILE A 385 30.64 -2.83 21.94
N SER A 386 31.03 -3.74 21.05
CA SER A 386 32.15 -4.65 21.21
C SER A 386 33.29 -4.29 20.25
N LEU A 387 34.47 -4.08 20.81
CA LEU A 387 35.68 -3.63 20.11
C LEU A 387 36.92 -4.30 20.71
N ASP A 388 37.86 -4.74 19.86
CA ASP A 388 39.17 -5.24 20.33
C ASP A 388 40.07 -4.11 20.86
N LYS A 389 39.97 -2.94 20.25
CA LYS A 389 40.72 -1.73 20.60
C LYS A 389 39.82 -0.50 20.46
N PRO A 390 40.02 0.56 21.27
CA PRO A 390 39.25 1.78 21.13
C PRO A 390 39.30 2.35 19.71
N ALA A 391 38.15 2.77 19.19
CA ALA A 391 38.00 3.30 17.83
C ALA A 391 37.14 4.57 17.85
N SER A 392 37.46 5.54 16.98
CA SER A 392 36.67 6.77 16.85
C SER A 392 35.85 6.72 15.57
N PHE A 393 34.53 6.85 15.70
CA PHE A 393 33.61 6.89 14.56
C PHE A 393 32.25 7.52 14.95
N PRO A 394 31.55 8.14 13.99
CA PRO A 394 30.19 8.64 14.21
C PRO A 394 29.19 7.49 14.35
N LEU A 395 28.29 7.58 15.34
CA LEU A 395 27.06 6.78 15.37
C LEU A 395 25.85 7.70 15.21
N LYS A 396 25.08 7.50 14.14
CA LYS A 396 23.92 8.31 13.79
C LYS A 396 22.64 7.55 14.14
N LEU A 397 21.86 8.10 15.06
CA LEU A 397 20.65 7.49 15.59
C LEU A 397 19.44 8.23 15.05
N ARG A 398 18.48 7.50 14.47
CA ARG A 398 17.20 8.09 14.06
C ARG A 398 16.33 8.32 15.28
N ILE A 399 15.86 9.54 15.52
CA ILE A 399 14.89 9.78 16.59
C ILE A 399 13.48 9.80 16.00
N PRO A 400 12.59 8.84 16.34
CA PRO A 400 11.26 8.77 15.74
C PRO A 400 10.42 10.04 15.97
N SER A 401 9.72 10.51 14.94
CA SER A 401 8.92 11.76 15.00
C SER A 401 7.70 11.64 15.93
N TRP A 402 7.17 10.43 16.10
CA TRP A 402 6.03 10.16 16.98
C TRP A 402 6.38 10.21 18.48
N SER A 403 7.66 10.13 18.84
CA SER A 403 8.08 10.02 20.25
C SER A 403 8.09 11.39 20.94
N ARG A 404 7.44 11.48 22.11
CA ARG A 404 7.44 12.71 22.93
C ARG A 404 8.49 12.58 24.02
N LYS A 405 9.40 13.56 24.11
CA LYS A 405 10.54 13.54 25.05
C LYS A 405 11.46 12.31 24.89
N PRO A 406 11.97 12.04 23.66
CA PRO A 406 12.96 10.99 23.45
C PRO A 406 14.22 11.26 24.29
N ALA A 407 14.89 10.19 24.73
CA ALA A 407 16.11 10.31 25.53
C ALA A 407 17.18 9.35 25.02
N VAL A 408 18.43 9.80 25.11
CA VAL A 408 19.63 9.01 24.83
C VAL A 408 20.59 9.14 26.01
N SER A 409 21.19 8.04 26.42
CA SER A 409 22.27 8.04 27.41
C SER A 409 23.44 7.17 26.96
N ILE A 410 24.65 7.53 27.39
CA ILE A 410 25.87 6.75 27.13
C ILE A 410 26.51 6.44 28.48
N ASN A 411 26.72 5.15 28.77
CA ASN A 411 27.27 4.67 30.04
C ASN A 411 26.55 5.29 31.27
N GLY A 412 25.22 5.36 31.20
CA GLY A 412 24.36 5.93 32.24
C GLY A 412 24.30 7.46 32.31
N LYS A 413 25.08 8.18 31.47
CA LYS A 413 25.06 9.65 31.43
C LYS A 413 24.08 10.15 30.36
N PRO A 414 23.03 10.93 30.71
CA PRO A 414 22.10 11.50 29.73
C PRO A 414 22.80 12.44 28.74
N MET A 415 22.34 12.42 27.50
CA MET A 415 22.78 13.33 26.44
C MET A 415 21.74 14.43 26.20
N GLY A 416 22.18 15.68 26.02
CA GLY A 416 21.33 16.79 25.60
C GLY A 416 21.14 16.85 24.08
N GLY A 417 20.16 17.63 23.61
CA GLY A 417 19.93 17.86 22.17
C GLY A 417 19.24 16.71 21.43
N VAL A 418 18.59 15.79 22.15
CA VAL A 418 17.79 14.72 21.54
C VAL A 418 16.42 15.28 21.16
N GLU A 419 16.13 15.32 19.87
CA GLU A 419 14.92 15.91 19.31
C GLU A 419 14.18 14.90 18.42
N ALA A 420 12.86 14.83 18.55
CA ALA A 420 12.02 13.96 17.73
C ALA A 420 12.05 14.37 16.24
N GLY A 421 12.02 13.38 15.35
CA GLY A 421 12.04 13.62 13.91
C GLY A 421 13.37 14.16 13.37
N LYS A 422 14.46 13.99 14.13
CA LYS A 422 15.82 14.37 13.73
C LYS A 422 16.79 13.21 13.88
N GLN A 423 17.91 13.30 13.19
CA GLN A 423 19.04 12.40 13.39
C GLN A 423 19.90 12.92 14.55
N PHE A 424 20.17 12.08 15.54
CA PHE A 424 21.06 12.39 16.66
C PHE A 424 22.44 11.77 16.39
N ILE A 425 23.46 12.61 16.25
CA ILE A 425 24.81 12.18 15.86
C ILE A 425 25.73 12.19 17.07
N ILE A 426 26.33 11.03 17.37
CA ILE A 426 27.31 10.88 18.45
C ILE A 426 28.70 10.72 17.84
N ASN A 427 29.54 11.74 17.98
CA ASN A 427 30.93 11.75 17.51
C ASN A 427 31.89 11.58 18.68
N ARG A 428 32.44 10.37 18.87
CA ARG A 428 33.39 10.11 19.97
C ARG A 428 34.31 8.92 19.70
N ALA A 429 35.28 8.76 20.60
CA ALA A 429 35.99 7.50 20.78
C ALA A 429 35.11 6.52 21.59
N TRP A 430 34.99 5.31 21.07
CA TRP A 430 34.26 4.20 21.67
C TRP A 430 35.25 3.18 22.24
N SER A 431 34.91 2.66 23.42
CA SER A 431 35.62 1.59 24.10
C SER A 431 34.78 0.31 24.10
N ASN A 432 35.44 -0.84 24.30
CA ASN A 432 34.73 -2.10 24.49
C ASN A 432 33.74 -1.99 25.66
N ASN A 433 32.53 -2.51 25.47
CA ASN A 433 31.39 -2.46 26.38
C ASN A 433 30.81 -1.06 26.64
N ASP A 434 31.11 -0.05 25.80
CA ASP A 434 30.33 1.19 25.83
C ASP A 434 28.85 0.86 25.54
N LYS A 435 27.95 1.41 26.36
CA LYS A 435 26.51 1.17 26.30
C LYS A 435 25.78 2.45 25.92
N ILE A 436 24.94 2.36 24.90
CA ILE A 436 23.98 3.42 24.55
C ILE A 436 22.58 2.92 24.89
N VAL A 437 21.80 3.73 25.60
CA VAL A 437 20.39 3.44 25.85
C VAL A 437 19.55 4.51 25.20
N LEU A 438 18.71 4.10 24.26
CA LEU A 438 17.67 4.92 23.63
C LEU A 438 16.35 4.64 24.34
N ASN A 439 15.58 5.68 24.61
CA ASN A 439 14.24 5.54 25.16
C ASN A 439 13.27 6.41 24.37
N PHE A 440 12.30 5.77 23.72
CA PHE A 440 11.28 6.41 22.90
C PHE A 440 9.89 6.21 23.54
N PRO A 441 9.42 7.15 24.37
CA PRO A 441 8.09 7.04 25.00
C PRO A 441 6.98 6.86 23.96
N MET A 442 6.24 5.76 24.08
CA MET A 442 5.13 5.40 23.18
C MET A 442 3.78 5.79 23.79
N HIS A 443 3.17 6.83 23.24
CA HIS A 443 1.85 7.29 23.62
C HIS A 443 0.78 6.72 22.70
N VAL A 444 -0.43 6.50 23.23
CA VAL A 444 -1.60 6.19 22.42
C VAL A 444 -1.98 7.43 21.61
N THR A 445 -2.25 7.23 20.32
CA THR A 445 -2.69 8.25 19.38
C THR A 445 -3.98 7.81 18.72
N VAL A 446 -4.97 8.70 18.68
CA VAL A 446 -6.20 8.52 17.90
C VAL A 446 -6.03 9.28 16.59
N VAL A 447 -5.79 8.53 15.51
CA VAL A 447 -5.66 9.08 14.17
C VAL A 447 -7.05 9.34 13.60
N LYS A 448 -7.37 10.62 13.39
CA LYS A 448 -8.67 11.09 12.90
C LYS A 448 -8.71 11.18 11.38
N ASN A 449 -9.89 11.46 10.83
CA ASN A 449 -10.12 11.71 9.41
C ASN A 449 -9.75 10.51 8.53
N GLN A 450 -9.94 9.28 9.05
CA GLN A 450 -9.99 8.12 8.18
C GLN A 450 -11.25 8.18 7.30
N VAL A 451 -11.39 7.23 6.37
CA VAL A 451 -12.58 7.13 5.52
C VAL A 451 -13.86 7.27 6.35
N ASN A 452 -14.84 8.00 5.83
CA ASN A 452 -16.12 8.24 6.49
C ASN A 452 -15.99 8.85 7.90
N ASN A 453 -14.98 9.70 8.10
CA ASN A 453 -14.65 10.36 9.37
C ASN A 453 -14.32 9.37 10.50
N GLY A 454 -13.90 8.16 10.14
CA GLY A 454 -13.46 7.15 11.09
C GLY A 454 -12.17 7.52 11.83
N VAL A 455 -11.83 6.67 12.78
CA VAL A 455 -10.61 6.77 13.57
C VAL A 455 -9.83 5.46 13.59
N SER A 456 -8.51 5.55 13.70
CA SER A 456 -7.60 4.43 13.97
C SER A 456 -6.82 4.68 15.25
N ILE A 457 -6.40 3.61 15.93
CA ILE A 457 -5.69 3.69 17.20
C ILE A 457 -4.25 3.20 17.02
N GLU A 458 -3.29 4.01 17.47
CA GLU A 458 -1.87 3.72 17.33
C GLU A 458 -1.12 3.88 18.65
N ARG A 459 0.00 3.17 18.82
CA ARG A 459 0.95 3.37 19.91
C ARG A 459 2.37 3.09 19.42
N GLY A 460 3.21 4.11 19.41
CA GLY A 460 4.51 4.03 18.74
C GLY A 460 4.31 3.76 17.23
N PRO A 461 5.07 2.86 16.60
CA PRO A 461 4.84 2.50 15.21
C PRO A 461 3.69 1.50 15.00
N LEU A 462 3.07 0.98 16.07
CA LEU A 462 2.02 -0.05 15.96
C LEU A 462 0.63 0.56 15.73
N LEU A 463 -0.07 0.07 14.71
CA LEU A 463 -1.52 0.18 14.51
C LEU A 463 -2.23 -0.92 15.30
N TYR A 464 -3.41 -0.63 15.82
CA TYR A 464 -4.24 -1.58 16.55
C TYR A 464 -5.53 -1.91 15.81
N ALA A 465 -5.96 -3.16 15.92
CA ALA A 465 -7.22 -3.68 15.40
C ALA A 465 -8.05 -4.32 16.52
N LEU A 466 -9.36 -4.41 16.33
CA LEU A 466 -10.23 -5.16 17.23
C LEU A 466 -9.77 -6.62 17.31
N LYS A 467 -9.65 -7.16 18.52
CA LYS A 467 -9.45 -8.59 18.72
C LYS A 467 -10.74 -9.33 18.37
N ILE A 468 -10.73 -10.07 17.28
CA ILE A 468 -11.87 -10.88 16.83
C ILE A 468 -11.54 -12.36 17.11
N GLU A 469 -12.41 -13.07 17.81
CA GLU A 469 -12.31 -14.53 17.88
C GLU A 469 -12.76 -15.11 16.54
N GLU A 470 -12.07 -16.16 16.08
CA GLU A 470 -12.16 -16.64 14.69
C GLU A 470 -12.64 -18.09 14.64
N ASP A 471 -13.64 -18.37 13.80
CA ASP A 471 -13.98 -19.72 13.36
C ASP A 471 -13.18 -20.01 12.08
N LYS A 472 -12.30 -21.00 12.14
CA LYS A 472 -11.41 -21.38 11.03
C LYS A 472 -11.76 -22.76 10.48
N LYS A 473 -11.91 -22.84 9.15
CA LYS A 473 -12.16 -24.08 8.43
C LYS A 473 -11.09 -24.30 7.37
N ILE A 474 -10.35 -25.41 7.48
CA ILE A 474 -9.45 -25.85 6.41
C ILE A 474 -10.30 -26.43 5.28
N VAL A 475 -10.19 -25.86 4.08
CA VAL A 475 -10.98 -26.25 2.91
C VAL A 475 -10.18 -27.05 1.89
N LYS A 476 -8.85 -26.97 1.94
CA LYS A 476 -7.95 -27.71 1.05
C LYS A 476 -6.60 -27.91 1.72
N GLU A 477 -6.02 -29.10 1.60
CA GLU A 477 -4.63 -29.36 1.97
C GLU A 477 -3.75 -29.48 0.73
N TYR A 478 -2.47 -29.09 0.84
CA TYR A 478 -1.49 -29.18 -0.23
C TYR A 478 -0.46 -30.30 0.05
N PRO A 479 0.25 -30.81 -0.99
CA PRO A 479 1.14 -31.97 -0.83
C PRO A 479 2.26 -31.80 0.21
N VAL A 480 2.74 -30.57 0.43
CA VAL A 480 3.74 -30.27 1.45
C VAL A 480 3.04 -30.11 2.80
N LYS A 481 3.43 -30.92 3.80
CA LYS A 481 2.76 -30.96 5.12
C LYS A 481 2.69 -29.59 5.78
N GLY A 482 1.51 -29.24 6.27
CA GLY A 482 1.24 -27.99 6.98
C GLY A 482 0.90 -26.80 6.09
N PHE A 483 0.86 -27.00 4.77
CA PHE A 483 0.33 -26.03 3.81
C PHE A 483 -1.11 -26.40 3.45
N TYR A 484 -2.01 -25.43 3.52
CA TYR A 484 -3.45 -25.62 3.34
C TYR A 484 -4.10 -24.33 2.84
N GLU A 485 -5.41 -24.33 2.63
CA GLU A 485 -6.22 -23.14 2.40
C GLU A 485 -7.29 -23.11 3.49
N SER A 486 -7.54 -21.93 4.06
CA SER A 486 -8.52 -21.80 5.15
C SER A 486 -9.48 -20.64 4.97
N GLU A 487 -10.76 -20.93 5.14
CA GLU A 487 -11.82 -19.95 5.33
C GLU A 487 -11.86 -19.52 6.80
N ILE A 488 -12.05 -18.22 7.04
CA ILE A 488 -12.10 -17.64 8.39
C ILE A 488 -13.32 -16.71 8.50
N SER A 489 -14.13 -16.90 9.54
CA SER A 489 -15.26 -16.04 9.87
C SER A 489 -15.19 -15.56 11.32
N ALA A 490 -15.78 -14.39 11.60
CA ALA A 490 -15.84 -13.85 12.95
C ALA A 490 -16.76 -14.70 13.85
N HIS A 491 -16.23 -15.20 14.96
CA HIS A 491 -16.96 -15.87 16.04
C HIS A 491 -17.61 -14.85 16.98
N THR A 492 -16.88 -13.77 17.29
CA THR A 492 -17.37 -12.65 18.11
C THR A 492 -17.87 -11.48 17.25
N PRO A 493 -18.74 -10.61 17.78
CA PRO A 493 -19.14 -9.38 17.09
C PRO A 493 -17.92 -8.55 16.68
N TRP A 494 -18.01 -7.88 15.53
CA TRP A 494 -16.96 -7.01 14.99
C TRP A 494 -17.44 -5.59 14.75
N ASN A 495 -18.75 -5.39 14.62
CA ASN A 495 -19.42 -4.16 14.21
C ASN A 495 -19.49 -3.14 15.36
N TYR A 496 -18.34 -2.67 15.83
CA TYR A 496 -18.22 -1.76 16.96
C TYR A 496 -17.93 -0.32 16.53
N GLY A 497 -18.55 0.63 17.22
CA GLY A 497 -18.09 2.02 17.26
C GLY A 497 -17.44 2.37 18.61
N LEU A 498 -16.37 3.16 18.58
CA LEU A 498 -15.62 3.56 19.78
C LEU A 498 -16.30 4.71 20.52
N VAL A 499 -16.37 4.59 21.84
CA VAL A 499 -16.84 5.67 22.72
C VAL A 499 -15.61 6.47 23.16
N LEU A 500 -15.43 7.65 22.57
CA LEU A 500 -14.26 8.51 22.80
C LEU A 500 -14.67 9.87 23.40
N ASN A 501 -13.90 10.37 24.35
CA ASN A 501 -13.97 11.75 24.81
C ASN A 501 -13.46 12.72 23.73
N SER A 502 -14.21 13.80 23.47
CA SER A 502 -13.87 14.78 22.44
C SER A 502 -12.60 15.61 22.72
N LYS A 503 -12.18 15.76 23.99
CA LYS A 503 -11.03 16.61 24.38
C LYS A 503 -9.71 15.87 24.54
N SER A 504 -9.74 14.63 25.03
CA SER A 504 -8.53 13.83 25.28
C SER A 504 -8.84 12.34 25.07
N PRO A 505 -9.14 11.93 23.83
CA PRO A 505 -9.61 10.57 23.52
C PRO A 505 -8.61 9.48 23.92
N GLU A 506 -7.31 9.79 23.97
CA GLU A 506 -6.26 8.88 24.40
C GLU A 506 -6.32 8.51 25.88
N LYS A 507 -7.01 9.29 26.72
CA LYS A 507 -7.17 9.01 28.16
C LYS A 507 -8.21 7.93 28.46
N ASP A 508 -9.05 7.60 27.49
CA ASP A 508 -10.07 6.55 27.61
C ASP A 508 -9.55 5.16 27.20
N ILE A 509 -8.23 5.05 26.96
CA ILE A 509 -7.59 3.86 26.40
C ILE A 509 -6.53 3.35 27.39
N ASP A 510 -6.81 2.19 27.99
CA ASP A 510 -5.87 1.55 28.91
C ASP A 510 -4.88 0.68 28.15
N VAL A 511 -3.59 0.87 28.40
CA VAL A 511 -2.51 0.04 27.83
C VAL A 511 -2.21 -1.10 28.78
N ILE A 512 -2.43 -2.32 28.33
CA ILE A 512 -2.13 -3.55 29.08
C ILE A 512 -0.86 -4.17 28.51
N LYS A 513 0.16 -4.34 29.36
CA LYS A 513 1.43 -4.99 29.00
C LYS A 513 1.53 -6.37 29.64
N SER A 514 2.12 -7.32 28.93
CA SER A 514 2.47 -8.65 29.43
C SER A 514 3.92 -9.00 29.03
N PRO A 515 4.50 -10.11 29.56
CA PRO A 515 5.83 -10.56 29.12
C PRO A 515 5.90 -10.76 27.61
N MET A 516 7.07 -10.49 27.02
CA MET A 516 7.33 -10.69 25.60
C MET A 516 7.34 -12.18 25.25
N PRO A 517 6.48 -12.68 24.35
CA PRO A 517 6.57 -14.04 23.83
C PRO A 517 7.64 -14.18 22.73
N GLU A 518 7.90 -15.41 22.29
CA GLU A 518 8.77 -15.67 21.13
C GLU A 518 8.22 -15.03 19.84
N ASN A 519 6.92 -15.14 19.59
CA ASN A 519 6.26 -14.49 18.47
C ASN A 519 5.19 -13.49 18.96
N PRO A 520 5.47 -12.17 18.96
CA PRO A 520 4.56 -11.16 19.47
C PRO A 520 3.35 -10.88 18.57
N PHE A 521 3.31 -11.48 17.37
CA PHE A 521 2.20 -11.37 16.43
C PHE A 521 1.21 -12.55 16.54
N ILE A 522 1.37 -13.45 17.51
CA ILE A 522 0.30 -14.40 17.84
C ILE A 522 -0.75 -13.65 18.67
N GLN A 523 -1.98 -13.50 18.14
CA GLN A 523 -3.07 -12.74 18.79
C GLN A 523 -3.21 -13.03 20.29
N ALA A 524 -3.22 -14.32 20.68
CA ALA A 524 -3.41 -14.73 22.07
C ALA A 524 -2.24 -14.37 23.00
N GLN A 525 -1.04 -14.11 22.45
CA GLN A 525 0.20 -13.93 23.20
C GLN A 525 0.77 -12.50 23.08
N THR A 526 0.17 -11.66 22.23
CA THR A 526 0.73 -10.33 21.94
C THR A 526 0.95 -9.49 23.20
N PRO A 527 2.15 -8.91 23.40
CA PRO A 527 2.58 -8.41 24.69
C PRO A 527 1.98 -7.04 25.07
N VAL A 528 1.31 -6.38 24.13
CA VAL A 528 0.67 -5.08 24.37
C VAL A 528 -0.73 -5.09 23.77
N GLN A 529 -1.72 -4.88 24.63
CA GLN A 529 -3.13 -4.77 24.25
C GLN A 529 -3.69 -3.43 24.71
N LEU A 530 -4.74 -2.95 24.05
CA LEU A 530 -5.47 -1.77 24.46
C LEU A 530 -6.89 -2.16 24.90
N LYS A 531 -7.38 -1.58 25.98
CA LYS A 531 -8.79 -1.70 26.39
C LYS A 531 -9.48 -0.36 26.17
N ILE A 532 -10.64 -0.40 25.52
CA ILE A 532 -11.39 0.81 25.16
C ILE A 532 -12.89 0.53 25.19
N LYS A 533 -13.68 1.55 25.55
CA LYS A 533 -15.14 1.47 25.52
C LYS A 533 -15.68 1.55 24.10
N ALA A 534 -16.65 0.72 23.79
CA ALA A 534 -17.33 0.67 22.50
C ALA A 534 -18.82 0.31 22.65
N ARG A 535 -19.58 0.48 21.58
CA ARG A 535 -20.95 -0.04 21.43
C ARG A 535 -21.08 -0.75 20.09
N GLN A 536 -21.82 -1.84 20.05
CA GLN A 536 -22.16 -2.50 18.80
C GLN A 536 -23.05 -1.61 17.93
N ILE A 537 -22.95 -1.76 16.62
CA ILE A 537 -23.73 -1.07 15.60
C ILE A 537 -24.41 -2.16 14.76
N PRO A 538 -25.60 -2.66 15.18
CA PRO A 538 -26.25 -3.79 14.51
C PRO A 538 -26.58 -3.55 13.03
N SER A 539 -26.73 -2.29 12.62
CA SER A 539 -26.97 -1.90 11.23
C SER A 539 -25.72 -2.00 10.34
N TRP A 540 -24.52 -2.11 10.91
CA TRP A 540 -23.29 -2.32 10.14
C TRP A 540 -23.07 -3.82 9.94
N THR A 541 -23.43 -4.29 8.75
CA THR A 541 -23.45 -5.72 8.40
C THR A 541 -22.48 -6.05 7.28
N LEU A 542 -22.44 -7.32 6.89
CA LEU A 542 -21.79 -7.74 5.66
C LEU A 542 -22.43 -7.08 4.42
N ASP A 543 -21.62 -6.91 3.39
CA ASP A 543 -21.98 -6.36 2.10
C ASP A 543 -22.94 -7.28 1.33
N TYR A 544 -23.34 -6.86 0.14
CA TYR A 544 -24.28 -7.65 -0.67
C TYR A 544 -23.74 -9.01 -1.11
N ASN A 545 -22.43 -9.16 -1.31
CA ASN A 545 -21.81 -10.44 -1.68
C ASN A 545 -21.53 -11.33 -0.46
N LYS A 546 -21.62 -10.76 0.76
CA LYS A 546 -21.25 -11.40 2.02
C LYS A 546 -19.79 -11.85 2.06
N THR A 547 -18.95 -11.09 1.37
CA THR A 547 -17.50 -11.33 1.23
C THR A 547 -16.68 -10.22 1.90
N ALA A 548 -17.33 -9.11 2.25
CA ALA A 548 -16.75 -8.03 3.04
C ALA A 548 -17.81 -7.45 3.99
N ALA A 549 -17.42 -6.55 4.89
CA ALA A 549 -18.37 -5.64 5.51
C ALA A 549 -18.89 -4.64 4.47
N PHE A 550 -20.06 -4.03 4.71
CA PHE A 550 -20.26 -2.70 4.17
C PHE A 550 -19.11 -1.79 4.62
N ASP A 551 -18.76 -0.80 3.80
CA ASP A 551 -17.73 0.16 4.17
C ASP A 551 -18.12 0.92 5.45
N LEU A 552 -17.15 1.56 6.09
CA LEU A 552 -17.31 2.20 7.38
C LEU A 552 -18.53 3.15 7.38
N PRO A 553 -19.50 3.03 8.29
CA PRO A 553 -20.60 3.99 8.35
C PRO A 553 -20.07 5.40 8.64
N PHE A 554 -20.71 6.43 8.06
CA PHE A 554 -20.33 7.83 8.29
C PHE A 554 -20.36 8.18 9.79
N SER A 555 -19.23 8.63 10.30
CA SER A 555 -18.99 8.85 11.72
C SER A 555 -19.24 10.31 12.13
N PRO A 556 -19.79 10.57 13.33
CA PRO A 556 -20.19 9.60 14.37
C PRO A 556 -21.50 8.85 14.07
N VAL A 557 -21.65 7.66 14.66
CA VAL A 557 -22.82 6.78 14.49
C VAL A 557 -23.58 6.66 15.81
N ASN A 558 -24.90 6.73 15.75
CA ASN A 558 -25.73 6.51 16.93
C ASN A 558 -25.89 5.01 17.20
N SER A 559 -25.81 4.61 18.48
CA SER A 559 -26.12 3.26 18.93
C SER A 559 -26.72 3.27 20.32
N ASP A 560 -27.85 2.58 20.46
CA ASP A 560 -28.57 2.31 21.71
C ASP A 560 -28.04 1.07 22.45
N GLN A 561 -27.08 0.36 21.86
CA GLN A 561 -26.50 -0.83 22.46
C GLN A 561 -25.73 -0.48 23.74
N LYS A 562 -25.63 -1.47 24.63
CA LYS A 562 -24.89 -1.31 25.89
C LYS A 562 -23.43 -0.97 25.60
N THR A 563 -22.87 -0.08 26.40
CA THR A 563 -21.43 0.18 26.36
C THR A 563 -20.68 -0.98 27.00
N GLU A 564 -19.70 -1.50 26.28
CA GLU A 564 -18.81 -2.58 26.72
C GLU A 564 -17.35 -2.21 26.49
N VAL A 565 -16.43 -2.95 27.11
CA VAL A 565 -14.99 -2.77 26.93
C VAL A 565 -14.50 -3.81 25.95
N VAL A 566 -14.00 -3.35 24.81
CA VAL A 566 -13.38 -4.21 23.79
C VAL A 566 -11.86 -4.20 23.93
N THR A 567 -11.23 -5.21 23.34
CA THR A 567 -9.77 -5.34 23.33
C THR A 567 -9.27 -5.03 21.93
N LEU A 568 -8.26 -4.17 21.82
CA LEU A 568 -7.51 -3.99 20.59
C LEU A 568 -6.14 -4.65 20.74
N VAL A 569 -5.69 -5.30 19.67
CA VAL A 569 -4.39 -5.96 19.55
C VAL A 569 -3.64 -5.37 18.35
N PRO A 570 -2.31 -5.51 18.27
CA PRO A 570 -1.54 -5.03 17.13
C PRO A 570 -2.10 -5.58 15.81
N PHE A 571 -2.25 -4.72 14.80
CA PHE A 571 -2.86 -5.04 13.50
C PHE A 571 -2.22 -6.27 12.83
N GLY A 572 -0.90 -6.37 12.93
CA GLY A 572 -0.12 -7.49 12.42
C GLY A 572 -0.44 -8.84 13.08
N SER A 573 -1.15 -8.86 14.21
CA SER A 573 -1.46 -10.08 14.96
C SER A 573 -2.74 -10.80 14.51
N GLU A 574 -3.59 -10.11 13.75
CA GLU A 574 -4.92 -10.58 13.36
C GLU A 574 -4.95 -11.25 11.97
N ASN A 575 -5.89 -12.20 11.75
CA ASN A 575 -6.29 -12.64 10.40
C ASN A 575 -7.56 -11.91 9.94
N LEU A 576 -8.53 -11.72 10.84
CA LEU A 576 -9.68 -10.81 10.66
C LEU A 576 -9.43 -9.48 11.37
N ARG A 577 -9.66 -8.36 10.68
CA ARG A 577 -9.17 -7.04 11.08
C ARG A 577 -10.29 -6.03 11.12
N LEU A 578 -10.29 -5.20 12.14
CA LEU A 578 -11.05 -3.96 12.16
C LEU A 578 -10.16 -2.87 12.77
N SER A 579 -9.59 -2.01 11.92
CA SER A 579 -8.60 -1.00 12.33
C SER A 579 -9.04 0.42 12.03
N ILE A 580 -10.12 0.59 11.27
CA ILE A 580 -10.83 1.85 11.11
C ILE A 580 -12.18 1.69 11.79
N PHE A 581 -12.43 2.51 12.79
CA PHE A 581 -13.64 2.47 13.61
C PHE A 581 -14.49 3.72 13.38
N PRO A 582 -15.83 3.60 13.34
CA PRO A 582 -16.66 4.76 13.60
C PRO A 582 -16.57 5.11 15.10
N THR A 583 -16.74 6.38 15.42
CA THR A 583 -17.03 6.84 16.79
C THR A 583 -18.53 6.82 17.09
N ILE A 584 -18.89 6.62 18.35
CA ILE A 584 -20.28 6.70 18.83
C ILE A 584 -20.64 8.17 19.10
N GLY A 585 -21.77 8.61 18.55
CA GLY A 585 -22.28 9.96 18.76
C GLY A 585 -23.49 10.26 17.87
N LYS A 586 -23.91 11.52 17.84
CA LYS A 586 -25.01 11.97 16.98
C LYS A 586 -24.46 12.29 15.58
N PRO A 587 -24.93 11.61 14.50
CA PRO A 587 -24.47 11.91 13.16
C PRO A 587 -24.87 13.33 12.74
N GLU A 588 -23.98 14.00 12.02
CA GLU A 588 -24.19 15.33 11.45
C GLU A 588 -23.98 15.26 9.93
N PHE A 589 -25.08 15.12 9.20
CA PHE A 589 -25.05 15.08 7.73
C PHE A 589 -25.22 16.47 7.13
N ILE A 590 -24.53 16.70 6.01
CA ILE A 590 -24.76 17.83 5.12
C ILE A 590 -26.08 17.58 4.38
N SER A 591 -27.09 18.35 4.72
CA SER A 591 -28.45 18.20 4.16
C SER A 591 -29.03 19.48 3.56
N LYS A 592 -28.34 20.62 3.68
CA LYS A 592 -28.82 21.93 3.21
C LYS A 592 -28.27 22.29 1.83
N SER A 593 -26.95 22.26 1.71
CA SER A 593 -26.26 22.57 0.46
C SER A 593 -24.93 21.80 0.39
N TYR A 594 -24.59 21.30 -0.78
CA TYR A 594 -23.29 20.68 -1.06
C TYR A 594 -22.74 21.23 -2.38
N LYS A 595 -21.46 21.60 -2.41
CA LYS A 595 -20.80 22.08 -3.63
C LYS A 595 -19.40 21.48 -3.74
N GLN A 596 -19.04 21.06 -4.95
CA GLN A 596 -17.72 20.55 -5.28
C GLN A 596 -17.34 20.93 -6.72
N THR A 597 -16.27 21.70 -6.87
CA THR A 597 -15.74 22.25 -8.14
C THR A 597 -14.35 21.71 -8.49
N PHE A 598 -13.82 20.77 -7.68
CA PHE A 598 -12.52 20.11 -7.88
C PHE A 598 -11.31 21.03 -8.10
N ASP A 599 -11.44 22.30 -7.70
CA ASP A 599 -10.39 23.32 -7.80
C ASP A 599 -9.10 22.83 -7.13
N ASN A 600 -7.97 23.03 -7.82
CA ASN A 600 -6.65 22.53 -7.43
C ASN A 600 -6.51 20.99 -7.46
N ASN A 601 -7.33 20.32 -8.27
CA ASN A 601 -7.28 18.86 -8.49
C ASN A 601 -7.41 18.07 -7.17
N THR A 602 -8.38 18.43 -6.33
CA THR A 602 -8.62 17.75 -5.06
C THR A 602 -10.11 17.74 -4.70
N ALA A 603 -10.50 16.78 -3.86
CA ALA A 603 -11.82 16.74 -3.23
C ALA A 603 -11.72 16.27 -1.77
N LYS A 604 -12.73 16.62 -0.97
CA LYS A 604 -12.85 16.15 0.42
C LYS A 604 -14.19 15.44 0.63
N GLY A 605 -14.17 14.38 1.43
CA GLY A 605 -15.40 13.67 1.82
C GLY A 605 -16.03 12.82 0.71
N LEU A 606 -15.30 12.56 -0.38
CA LEU A 606 -15.69 11.63 -1.43
C LEU A 606 -15.04 10.26 -1.19
N VAL A 607 -15.83 9.19 -1.29
CA VAL A 607 -15.35 7.81 -1.15
C VAL A 607 -15.58 7.04 -2.45
N ILE A 608 -14.52 6.40 -2.93
CA ILE A 608 -14.51 5.60 -4.16
C ILE A 608 -14.93 4.16 -3.83
N TYR A 609 -15.90 3.63 -4.59
CA TYR A 609 -16.34 2.24 -4.54
C TYR A 609 -16.10 1.58 -5.90
N GLY A 610 -15.00 0.82 -6.00
CA GLY A 610 -14.53 0.15 -7.21
C GLY A 610 -13.96 1.11 -8.26
N GLY A 611 -13.28 0.58 -9.27
CA GLY A 611 -12.66 1.37 -10.35
C GLY A 611 -11.59 2.33 -9.86
N SER A 612 -11.14 3.23 -10.73
CA SER A 612 -10.16 4.26 -10.40
C SER A 612 -10.67 5.63 -10.85
N TRP A 613 -10.56 6.62 -9.97
CA TRP A 613 -10.92 8.01 -10.21
C TRP A 613 -9.74 8.91 -9.88
N PHE A 614 -9.61 10.02 -10.60
CA PHE A 614 -8.57 11.00 -10.37
C PHE A 614 -9.08 12.41 -10.60
N TYR A 615 -8.37 13.38 -10.02
CA TYR A 615 -8.66 14.80 -10.20
C TYR A 615 -7.64 15.40 -11.15
N ARG A 616 -8.12 16.16 -12.14
CA ARG A 616 -7.27 16.86 -13.11
C ARG A 616 -8.06 17.97 -13.78
N ASP A 617 -7.38 19.04 -14.17
CA ASP A 617 -7.97 20.17 -14.91
C ASP A 617 -9.22 20.73 -14.20
N ASN A 618 -9.17 20.77 -12.86
CA ASN A 618 -10.29 21.15 -11.97
C ASN A 618 -11.57 20.33 -12.16
N ALA A 619 -11.45 19.06 -12.53
CA ALA A 619 -12.57 18.13 -12.65
C ALA A 619 -12.19 16.75 -12.12
N ILE A 620 -13.19 15.91 -11.86
CA ILE A 620 -12.97 14.49 -11.56
C ILE A 620 -13.16 13.64 -12.82
N HIS A 621 -12.30 12.65 -12.99
CA HIS A 621 -12.26 11.77 -14.15
C HIS A 621 -12.23 10.30 -13.74
N THR A 622 -12.77 9.42 -14.57
CA THR A 622 -12.49 7.97 -14.47
C THR A 622 -11.22 7.61 -15.22
N ALA A 623 -10.45 6.67 -14.66
CA ALA A 623 -9.27 6.11 -15.33
C ALA A 623 -9.61 4.83 -16.11
N LEU A 624 -8.85 4.57 -17.18
CA LEU A 624 -8.98 3.36 -17.99
C LEU A 624 -8.23 2.19 -17.37
N ASN A 625 -8.85 1.01 -17.34
CA ASN A 625 -8.17 -0.26 -17.16
C ASN A 625 -7.47 -0.71 -18.45
N GLU A 626 -6.70 -1.79 -18.37
CA GLU A 626 -5.99 -2.37 -19.52
C GLU A 626 -6.95 -2.72 -20.67
N ASP A 627 -8.15 -3.20 -20.34
CA ASP A 627 -9.22 -3.51 -21.28
C ASP A 627 -9.82 -2.27 -21.98
N GLY A 628 -9.45 -1.06 -21.55
CA GLY A 628 -9.96 0.19 -22.08
C GLY A 628 -11.33 0.61 -21.56
N SER A 629 -11.83 0.00 -20.48
CA SER A 629 -13.03 0.41 -19.74
C SER A 629 -12.67 1.12 -18.44
N SER A 630 -13.61 1.88 -17.85
CA SER A 630 -13.48 2.38 -16.46
C SER A 630 -13.89 1.36 -15.40
N GLY A 631 -14.24 0.12 -15.81
CA GLY A 631 -14.84 -0.91 -14.97
C GLY A 631 -16.38 -0.86 -14.91
N GLY A 632 -16.95 -1.98 -14.44
CA GLY A 632 -18.39 -2.19 -14.29
C GLY A 632 -18.96 -1.42 -13.10
N GLY A 633 -19.48 -0.22 -13.36
CA GLY A 633 -20.30 0.56 -12.43
C GLY A 633 -19.54 1.07 -11.20
N THR A 634 -18.40 1.71 -11.44
CA THR A 634 -17.65 2.44 -10.43
C THR A 634 -18.40 3.69 -9.97
N LYS A 635 -18.24 4.06 -8.69
CA LYS A 635 -18.96 5.19 -8.10
C LYS A 635 -18.14 5.93 -7.05
N VAL A 636 -18.46 7.21 -6.90
CA VAL A 636 -17.88 8.11 -5.90
C VAL A 636 -19.03 8.72 -5.10
N ILE A 637 -19.04 8.50 -3.80
CA ILE A 637 -20.16 8.91 -2.93
C ILE A 637 -19.68 9.98 -1.94
N ALA A 638 -20.44 11.07 -1.82
CA ALA A 638 -20.29 12.04 -0.74
C ALA A 638 -21.03 11.54 0.50
N THR A 639 -20.43 10.60 1.22
CA THR A 639 -21.07 9.86 2.34
C THR A 639 -21.48 10.73 3.52
N ALA A 640 -20.89 11.92 3.66
CA ALA A 640 -21.27 12.93 4.63
C ALA A 640 -22.60 13.65 4.30
N THR A 641 -23.20 13.38 3.14
CA THR A 641 -24.42 14.04 2.70
C THR A 641 -25.66 13.20 2.95
N GLN A 642 -26.79 13.86 3.21
CA GLN A 642 -28.09 13.22 3.29
C GLN A 642 -29.19 14.20 2.85
N PHE A 643 -29.71 14.02 1.64
CA PHE A 643 -30.71 14.91 1.05
C PHE A 643 -32.04 14.20 0.84
N LYS A 644 -33.14 14.89 1.15
CA LYS A 644 -34.52 14.40 0.93
C LYS A 644 -35.11 15.03 -0.33
N ASP A 645 -35.37 16.33 -0.28
CA ASP A 645 -35.92 17.09 -1.40
C ASP A 645 -34.91 18.14 -1.87
N PHE A 646 -34.48 18.06 -3.12
CA PHE A 646 -33.33 18.85 -3.58
C PHE A 646 -33.35 19.13 -5.09
N VAL A 647 -32.51 20.08 -5.46
CA VAL A 647 -31.99 20.25 -6.82
C VAL A 647 -30.53 19.81 -6.83
N TYR A 648 -30.16 18.86 -7.68
CA TYR A 648 -28.79 18.39 -7.87
C TYR A 648 -28.37 18.66 -9.31
N SER A 649 -27.37 19.51 -9.50
CA SER A 649 -26.75 19.78 -10.80
C SER A 649 -25.27 19.41 -10.84
N ALA A 650 -24.80 19.08 -12.04
CA ALA A 650 -23.39 18.90 -12.38
C ALA A 650 -23.19 19.02 -13.89
N ASP A 651 -21.96 19.34 -14.29
CA ASP A 651 -21.52 19.25 -15.68
C ASP A 651 -20.97 17.85 -15.94
N VAL A 652 -21.56 17.12 -16.88
CA VAL A 652 -21.20 15.71 -17.18
C VAL A 652 -20.74 15.60 -18.62
N THR A 653 -19.53 15.07 -18.82
CA THR A 653 -18.95 14.77 -20.13
C THR A 653 -18.68 13.27 -20.22
N ILE A 654 -19.19 12.60 -21.24
CA ILE A 654 -18.87 11.20 -21.53
C ILE A 654 -17.83 11.15 -22.65
N VAL A 655 -16.66 10.57 -22.39
CA VAL A 655 -15.48 10.63 -23.26
C VAL A 655 -15.32 9.37 -24.11
N THR A 656 -15.83 8.22 -23.66
CA THR A 656 -15.84 6.95 -24.42
C THR A 656 -17.23 6.31 -24.41
N ALA A 657 -17.39 5.17 -25.08
CA ALA A 657 -18.61 4.36 -24.97
C ALA A 657 -18.92 3.96 -23.52
N GLY A 658 -20.18 3.63 -23.24
CA GLY A 658 -20.71 3.41 -21.89
C GLY A 658 -21.61 4.55 -21.41
N ASP A 659 -21.92 4.57 -20.11
CA ASP A 659 -22.75 5.60 -19.49
C ASP A 659 -22.11 6.19 -18.24
N ALA A 660 -22.40 7.47 -17.97
CA ALA A 660 -22.00 8.14 -16.74
C ALA A 660 -23.06 9.17 -16.31
N GLY A 661 -23.05 9.53 -15.04
CA GLY A 661 -23.92 10.56 -14.51
C GLY A 661 -24.02 10.57 -12.99
N LEU A 662 -25.20 10.86 -12.47
CA LEU A 662 -25.42 11.23 -11.08
C LEU A 662 -26.17 10.13 -10.32
N VAL A 663 -25.64 9.72 -9.18
CA VAL A 663 -26.36 8.87 -8.22
C VAL A 663 -26.86 9.70 -7.05
N PHE A 664 -28.07 9.40 -6.57
CA PHE A 664 -28.71 10.22 -5.53
C PHE A 664 -29.68 9.41 -4.68
N ARG A 665 -29.94 9.93 -3.47
CA ARG A 665 -30.64 9.22 -2.38
C ARG A 665 -30.02 7.84 -2.14
N VAL A 666 -28.68 7.80 -2.14
CA VAL A 666 -27.90 6.57 -2.01
C VAL A 666 -27.85 6.12 -0.55
N ALA A 667 -28.07 4.83 -0.33
CA ALA A 667 -27.84 4.11 0.92
C ALA A 667 -27.07 2.81 0.63
N ASP A 668 -26.39 2.30 1.65
CA ASP A 668 -25.62 1.05 1.59
C ASP A 668 -24.67 0.94 0.38
N PRO A 669 -23.85 1.96 0.05
CA PRO A 669 -22.92 1.85 -1.07
C PRO A 669 -21.87 0.78 -0.79
N ALA A 670 -21.60 -0.05 -1.80
CA ALA A 670 -20.56 -1.08 -1.77
C ALA A 670 -19.91 -1.21 -3.15
N ILE A 671 -18.80 -1.95 -3.21
CA ILE A 671 -18.06 -2.19 -4.44
C ILE A 671 -18.89 -3.10 -5.38
N GLY A 672 -18.89 -2.78 -6.68
CA GLY A 672 -19.63 -3.49 -7.72
C GLY A 672 -20.79 -2.68 -8.30
N SER A 673 -21.17 -2.95 -9.55
CA SER A 673 -22.05 -2.09 -10.34
C SER A 673 -23.32 -1.66 -9.60
N GLU A 674 -24.15 -2.64 -9.23
CA GLU A 674 -25.49 -2.45 -8.65
C GLU A 674 -25.46 -2.66 -7.12
N ALA A 675 -24.27 -2.60 -6.53
CA ALA A 675 -24.07 -2.74 -5.09
C ALA A 675 -24.34 -1.41 -4.38
N TYR A 676 -25.60 -0.97 -4.38
CA TYR A 676 -26.13 0.17 -3.64
C TYR A 676 -27.66 0.17 -3.68
N LYS A 677 -28.29 0.91 -2.78
CA LYS A 677 -29.70 1.31 -2.86
C LYS A 677 -29.78 2.78 -3.24
N GLY A 678 -30.55 3.15 -4.25
CA GLY A 678 -30.70 4.54 -4.66
C GLY A 678 -31.03 4.70 -6.13
N TYR A 679 -31.10 5.96 -6.58
CA TYR A 679 -31.36 6.29 -7.98
C TYR A 679 -30.06 6.61 -8.73
N TYR A 680 -30.12 6.41 -10.04
CA TYR A 680 -29.07 6.80 -10.98
C TYR A 680 -29.69 7.43 -12.22
N LEU A 681 -29.13 8.56 -12.62
CA LEU A 681 -29.36 9.17 -13.91
C LEU A 681 -28.13 8.97 -14.77
N GLY A 682 -28.23 8.10 -15.78
CA GLY A 682 -27.17 7.82 -16.73
C GLY A 682 -27.40 8.50 -18.08
N LEU A 683 -26.34 9.09 -18.62
CA LEU A 683 -26.29 9.62 -19.99
C LEU A 683 -25.45 8.65 -20.84
N ASN A 684 -26.03 8.10 -21.89
CA ASN A 684 -25.37 7.15 -22.78
C ASN A 684 -25.35 7.68 -24.23
N PRO A 685 -24.21 8.20 -24.72
CA PRO A 685 -24.11 8.76 -26.06
C PRO A 685 -24.11 7.70 -27.17
N GLU A 686 -23.78 6.44 -26.86
CA GLU A 686 -23.82 5.35 -27.84
C GLU A 686 -25.25 4.98 -28.24
N THR A 687 -26.15 4.98 -27.27
CA THR A 687 -27.58 4.68 -27.48
C THR A 687 -28.41 5.94 -27.72
N GLY A 688 -27.89 7.13 -27.43
CA GLY A 688 -28.63 8.40 -27.45
C GLY A 688 -29.73 8.46 -26.38
N MET A 689 -29.56 7.72 -25.28
CA MET A 689 -30.54 7.60 -24.22
C MET A 689 -30.07 8.28 -22.94
N ILE A 690 -30.99 9.03 -22.34
CA ILE A 690 -30.94 9.41 -20.92
C ILE A 690 -31.83 8.42 -20.17
N GLN A 691 -31.29 7.76 -19.15
CA GLN A 691 -32.01 6.77 -18.36
C GLN A 691 -32.03 7.17 -16.89
N LEU A 692 -33.23 7.32 -16.35
CA LEU A 692 -33.47 7.37 -14.91
C LEU A 692 -33.85 5.96 -14.46
N GLY A 693 -33.07 5.42 -13.54
CA GLY A 693 -33.37 4.14 -12.92
C GLY A 693 -32.94 4.09 -11.47
N LYS A 694 -33.04 2.90 -10.89
CA LYS A 694 -32.66 2.63 -9.52
C LYS A 694 -31.92 1.33 -9.40
N SER A 695 -31.05 1.27 -8.39
CA SER A 695 -30.51 0.03 -7.88
C SER A 695 -31.24 -0.35 -6.60
N SER A 696 -31.79 -1.56 -6.58
CA SER A 696 -32.39 -2.15 -5.38
C SER A 696 -32.12 -3.65 -5.37
N ASN A 697 -31.64 -4.18 -4.24
CA ASN A 697 -31.31 -5.61 -4.10
C ASN A 697 -30.40 -6.15 -5.21
N LYS A 698 -29.35 -5.39 -5.56
CA LYS A 698 -28.42 -5.68 -6.68
C LYS A 698 -29.07 -5.79 -8.07
N ARG A 699 -30.22 -5.15 -8.28
CA ARG A 699 -30.90 -5.12 -9.57
C ARG A 699 -31.02 -3.71 -10.08
N TRP A 700 -30.60 -3.52 -11.33
CA TRP A 700 -30.89 -2.32 -12.09
C TRP A 700 -32.32 -2.34 -12.59
N ILE A 701 -33.09 -1.29 -12.31
CA ILE A 701 -34.47 -1.12 -12.72
C ILE A 701 -34.61 0.25 -13.40
N VAL A 702 -34.90 0.26 -14.69
CA VAL A 702 -35.20 1.49 -15.42
C VAL A 702 -36.60 1.98 -15.02
N ILE A 703 -36.68 3.23 -14.58
CA ILE A 703 -37.95 3.88 -14.20
C ILE A 703 -38.50 4.64 -15.40
N SER A 704 -37.64 5.41 -16.06
CA SER A 704 -38.01 6.20 -17.23
C SER A 704 -36.79 6.45 -18.11
N SER A 705 -37.01 6.67 -19.39
CA SER A 705 -35.95 6.93 -20.35
C SER A 705 -36.43 7.89 -21.43
N SER A 706 -35.50 8.66 -21.99
CA SER A 706 -35.79 9.65 -23.03
C SER A 706 -34.66 9.67 -24.06
N LYS A 707 -35.02 9.85 -25.33
CA LYS A 707 -34.03 10.07 -26.39
C LYS A 707 -33.52 11.51 -26.31
N TYR A 708 -32.21 11.67 -26.32
CA TYR A 708 -31.55 12.98 -26.34
C TYR A 708 -30.34 12.89 -27.27
N PRO A 709 -30.01 13.93 -28.06
CA PRO A 709 -28.90 13.91 -29.03
C PRO A 709 -27.53 14.00 -28.33
N LEU A 710 -27.25 13.02 -27.46
CA LEU A 710 -26.00 12.90 -26.72
C LEU A 710 -24.85 12.56 -27.68
N LYS A 711 -23.70 13.18 -27.47
CA LYS A 711 -22.47 12.97 -28.21
C LYS A 711 -21.31 12.81 -27.25
N ILE A 712 -20.37 11.95 -27.64
CA ILE A 712 -19.10 11.79 -26.94
C ILE A 712 -18.33 13.11 -26.96
N LYS A 713 -17.69 13.47 -25.84
CA LYS A 713 -16.91 14.68 -25.56
C LYS A 713 -17.70 15.99 -25.48
N ASP A 714 -19.01 15.97 -25.71
CA ASP A 714 -19.85 17.11 -25.39
C ASP A 714 -20.15 17.12 -23.88
N THR A 715 -20.15 18.30 -23.28
CA THR A 715 -20.51 18.51 -21.87
C THR A 715 -21.98 18.86 -21.75
N TYR A 716 -22.67 18.19 -20.82
CA TYR A 716 -24.09 18.39 -20.56
C TYR A 716 -24.30 18.93 -19.15
N LYS A 717 -25.02 20.05 -19.02
CA LYS A 717 -25.44 20.57 -17.71
C LYS A 717 -26.64 19.77 -17.24
N VAL A 718 -26.41 18.80 -16.38
CA VAL A 718 -27.45 17.93 -15.83
C VAL A 718 -28.05 18.58 -14.61
N LYS A 719 -29.39 18.58 -14.50
CA LYS A 719 -30.11 19.04 -13.30
C LYS A 719 -31.23 18.06 -12.96
N ILE A 720 -31.19 17.49 -11.76
CA ILE A 720 -32.23 16.64 -11.18
C ILE A 720 -32.97 17.47 -10.12
N LYS A 721 -34.29 17.51 -10.20
CA LYS A 721 -35.15 18.04 -9.14
C LYS A 721 -35.96 16.87 -8.57
N ALA A 722 -35.64 16.49 -7.34
CA ALA A 722 -36.30 15.40 -6.63
C ALA A 722 -37.09 15.97 -5.46
N VAL A 723 -38.42 15.83 -5.48
CA VAL A 723 -39.33 16.38 -4.45
C VAL A 723 -40.39 15.33 -4.11
N GLY A 724 -40.35 14.83 -2.88
CA GLY A 724 -41.11 13.64 -2.51
C GLY A 724 -40.75 12.49 -3.46
N ASP A 725 -41.77 11.91 -4.09
CA ASP A 725 -41.61 10.80 -5.03
C ASP A 725 -41.40 11.27 -6.48
N LYS A 726 -41.57 12.57 -6.75
CA LYS A 726 -41.46 13.12 -8.10
C LYS A 726 -40.00 13.45 -8.42
N ILE A 727 -39.53 12.96 -9.57
CA ILE A 727 -38.19 13.19 -10.09
C ILE A 727 -38.31 13.82 -11.48
N GLU A 728 -37.73 14.99 -11.64
CA GLU A 728 -37.65 15.71 -12.91
C GLU A 728 -36.18 15.88 -13.33
N VAL A 729 -35.87 15.61 -14.58
CA VAL A 729 -34.53 15.75 -15.15
C VAL A 729 -34.55 16.81 -16.24
N TYR A 730 -33.59 17.71 -16.19
CA TYR A 730 -33.37 18.77 -17.18
C TYR A 730 -31.93 18.68 -17.67
N ILE A 731 -31.72 19.01 -18.94
CA ILE A 731 -30.40 19.03 -19.58
C ILE A 731 -30.19 20.43 -20.19
N ASN A 732 -28.98 20.97 -20.09
CA ASN A 732 -28.56 22.22 -20.73
C ASN A 732 -29.46 23.44 -20.42
N GLY A 733 -30.13 23.42 -19.27
CA GLY A 733 -31.02 24.51 -18.86
C GLY A 733 -32.38 24.53 -19.55
N ASP A 734 -32.79 23.45 -20.21
CA ASP A 734 -34.10 23.33 -20.86
C ASP A 734 -35.25 23.74 -19.92
N ASP A 735 -36.25 24.46 -20.44
CA ASP A 735 -37.42 24.94 -19.67
C ASP A 735 -38.36 23.79 -19.27
N LYS A 736 -38.32 22.68 -19.99
CA LYS A 736 -39.14 21.48 -19.75
C LYS A 736 -38.24 20.30 -19.37
N PRO A 737 -38.68 19.44 -18.44
CA PRO A 737 -37.91 18.26 -18.10
C PRO A 737 -37.90 17.26 -19.26
N VAL A 738 -36.72 16.70 -19.57
CA VAL A 738 -36.55 15.61 -20.54
C VAL A 738 -37.08 14.28 -20.02
N ILE A 739 -37.15 14.12 -18.69
CA ILE A 739 -37.77 13.01 -17.97
C ILE A 739 -38.58 13.58 -16.81
N THR A 740 -39.83 13.15 -16.68
CA THR A 740 -40.62 13.27 -15.44
C THR A 740 -41.06 11.87 -15.03
N ALA A 741 -40.75 11.48 -13.81
CA ALA A 741 -41.09 10.17 -13.27
C ALA A 741 -41.53 10.29 -11.81
N THR A 742 -42.23 9.26 -11.33
CA THR A 742 -42.61 9.12 -9.92
C THR A 742 -42.14 7.76 -9.41
N ASP A 743 -41.38 7.75 -8.33
CA ASP A 743 -40.96 6.53 -7.63
C ASP A 743 -40.74 6.86 -6.15
N SER A 744 -41.27 6.02 -5.26
CA SER A 744 -41.30 6.28 -3.80
C SER A 744 -40.35 5.38 -3.01
N GLU A 745 -39.51 4.57 -3.67
CA GLU A 745 -38.69 3.57 -2.96
C GLU A 745 -37.60 4.22 -2.10
N PHE A 746 -36.95 5.27 -2.59
CA PHE A 746 -35.91 5.97 -1.86
C PHE A 746 -36.30 7.44 -1.66
N SER A 747 -36.50 7.84 -0.41
CA SER A 747 -36.92 9.20 -0.07
C SER A 747 -35.77 10.08 0.41
N ILE A 748 -34.65 9.50 0.84
CA ILE A 748 -33.51 10.21 1.43
C ILE A 748 -32.22 9.40 1.25
N GLY A 749 -31.09 10.08 1.12
CA GLY A 749 -29.77 9.44 1.13
C GLY A 749 -28.67 10.36 0.61
N SER A 750 -27.47 9.80 0.43
CA SER A 750 -26.31 10.53 -0.06
C SER A 750 -26.39 10.82 -1.57
N ILE A 751 -25.56 11.75 -2.02
CA ILE A 751 -25.33 12.06 -3.44
C ILE A 751 -23.97 11.52 -3.88
N GLY A 752 -23.80 11.38 -5.19
CA GLY A 752 -22.54 10.94 -5.77
C GLY A 752 -22.56 10.88 -7.29
N LEU A 753 -21.54 10.24 -7.83
CA LEU A 753 -21.28 10.03 -9.24
C LEU A 753 -21.19 8.54 -9.54
N ARG A 754 -21.54 8.14 -10.75
CA ARG A 754 -21.34 6.77 -11.25
C ARG A 754 -20.94 6.79 -12.71
N ALA A 755 -20.08 5.85 -13.08
CA ALA A 755 -19.71 5.56 -14.46
C ALA A 755 -19.72 4.05 -14.68
N TYR A 756 -20.22 3.62 -15.83
CA TYR A 756 -20.28 2.22 -16.23
C TYR A 756 -19.59 2.07 -17.59
N ASN A 757 -18.41 1.46 -17.56
CA ASN A 757 -17.53 1.27 -18.72
C ASN A 757 -17.14 2.55 -19.49
N ALA A 758 -17.42 3.73 -18.94
CA ALA A 758 -17.20 5.01 -19.58
C ALA A 758 -16.08 5.82 -18.93
N MET A 759 -15.17 6.34 -19.75
CA MET A 759 -14.42 7.53 -19.40
C MET A 759 -15.40 8.69 -19.26
N THR A 760 -15.34 9.38 -18.13
CA THR A 760 -16.16 10.56 -17.89
C THR A 760 -15.33 11.64 -17.23
N THR A 761 -15.71 12.89 -17.49
CA THR A 761 -15.25 14.08 -16.77
C THR A 761 -16.49 14.72 -16.15
N ILE A 762 -16.45 14.97 -14.85
CA ILE A 762 -17.55 15.60 -14.11
C ILE A 762 -17.01 16.78 -13.29
N ASP A 763 -17.75 17.88 -13.28
CA ASP A 763 -17.42 19.08 -12.52
C ASP A 763 -18.69 19.84 -12.08
N ASN A 764 -18.53 20.92 -11.32
CA ASN A 764 -19.57 21.87 -10.92
C ASN A 764 -20.75 21.19 -10.21
N ILE A 765 -20.44 20.28 -9.29
CA ILE A 765 -21.45 19.59 -8.48
C ILE A 765 -22.05 20.61 -7.51
N GLU A 766 -23.37 20.77 -7.57
CA GLU A 766 -24.14 21.59 -6.64
C GLU A 766 -25.43 20.86 -6.26
N VAL A 767 -25.71 20.79 -4.96
CA VAL A 767 -26.95 20.24 -4.40
C VAL A 767 -27.54 21.26 -3.45
N LEU A 768 -28.80 21.63 -3.64
CA LEU A 768 -29.52 22.58 -2.80
C LEU A 768 -30.84 21.96 -2.33
N ASP A 769 -31.08 21.97 -1.02
CA ASP A 769 -32.37 21.61 -0.44
C ASP A 769 -33.46 22.60 -0.88
N ILE A 770 -34.62 22.11 -1.29
CA ILE A 770 -35.68 22.98 -1.84
C ILE A 770 -36.43 23.80 -0.78
N HIS A 771 -36.31 23.42 0.50
CA HIS A 771 -37.05 24.05 1.61
C HIS A 771 -36.19 25.08 2.34
N HIS A 772 -34.95 25.30 1.90
CA HIS A 772 -34.04 26.28 2.46
C HIS A 772 -33.66 27.29 1.37
N LYS A 773 -34.26 28.47 1.45
CA LYS A 773 -33.87 29.67 0.69
C LYS A 773 -32.76 30.43 1.38
#